data_AF-A0AA37V0N0-F1
#
_entry.id   AF-A0AA37V0N0-F1
#
_cell.length_a   1.000
_cell.length_b   1.000
_cell.length_c   1.000
_cell.angle_alpha   90.00
_cell.angle_beta   90.00
_cell.angle_gamma   90.00
#
_symmetry.space_group_name_H-M   'P 1'
#
loop_
_entity.id
_entity.type
_entity.pdbx_description
1 polymer ?
#
loop_
_entity_poly.entity_id
_entity_poly.type
_entity_poly.pdbx_seq_one_letter_code
_entity_poly.pdbx_strand_id
1 'polypeptide(L)'
;MRHIDNIAVFGEHEPGTLAQMRDVARHAAASALMADAHHGYVMPVGGVAAYHEQVSVMGVGVDIACLAAGTPVVGADGRCRAIETVCGRDPVTCWDGTHVRPVSPHVGAVARGHRAVLRLVLSNGRELTATDDHAIMTRDGWREAGTLRVGDRVACVVHVGLPDEAPATTVLDVGTPPPHAARMLRERGWLPVRTDDARFPALLRLLGYVCGDGHLTRDGKFVSAYTTSEEDGAALAADFAAIGFPATIYRRQRRREHRPEVHARVASTALHHLLASLGAPVGKKAWPARPMPWLSDLPAWARAQFLSGFASAEMMTPRLHANGVVPNLQVKQAGSDRHAIEFIAALLDSLGFPTSVAISGPMRADRCTWVLQILGGQDAQVRFATEVGFCHAPAKRRAAARVASVVWERDVLVRAREAAKAEARARHARGEHWRDVVRDVAARHDVAEGFVYHAIYDRRGPSRRTPGAAVEPDVTGEVCWVRVTGVEPHGSCDVFDVVTGDPAHSFLASGIVVHNCGNAAIRTNHTLASLGDTPERQRRTLEGLADEIAGSMSFGMGRRNRADDAPTDDPLFDDPAWREVPGSKKEVAALKTKARQQLGTIGGGNHYVDVFADETGALWVGVHFGSRGLGHTIAMGFNALGQGKRWGERAGEQETLLSLRTSMGEDYWTLMHLAGRYAYAGREWVARKVVELMGARELELVHNHHNFAWKEVHGGEELLVVRKGATPAFPGQLGFVGGSMGDDAVIIRGATPTGSGAAADTVRDAQRAALHSTVHGAGRVLSRTAAAGKRDRKTGRILKPGAVTQEMMDGWMRERGVILRGGGLDESPHAYRRLPDVLAAQGSTIEIVHTLHPLIVVMAGADEFDPYKD
;
A
#
# COMPACT_ATOMS: atom_id res chain seq x y z
N MET A 1 22.94 -17.12 27.33
CA MET A 1 23.60 -15.84 26.99
C MET A 1 24.94 -15.73 27.72
N ARG A 2 25.96 -15.14 27.09
CA ARG A 2 27.25 -14.69 27.66
C ARG A 2 27.56 -13.32 27.08
N HIS A 3 28.25 -12.45 27.82
CA HIS A 3 28.83 -11.24 27.23
C HIS A 3 30.28 -11.50 26.81
N ILE A 4 30.62 -11.22 25.56
CA ILE A 4 31.96 -11.39 24.99
C ILE A 4 32.29 -10.07 24.28
N ASP A 5 33.27 -9.33 24.80
CA ASP A 5 33.69 -8.03 24.25
C ASP A 5 32.50 -7.07 24.02
N ASN A 6 31.64 -6.96 25.05
CA ASN A 6 30.35 -6.26 25.10
C ASN A 6 29.21 -6.80 24.21
N ILE A 7 29.45 -7.80 23.36
CA ILE A 7 28.42 -8.47 22.54
C ILE A 7 27.60 -9.43 23.41
N ALA A 8 26.27 -9.40 23.31
CA ALA A 8 25.39 -10.39 23.94
C ALA A 8 25.27 -11.67 23.07
N VAL A 9 25.98 -12.73 23.44
CA VAL A 9 26.11 -13.97 22.65
C VAL A 9 25.22 -15.09 23.23
N PHE A 10 24.40 -15.70 22.38
CA PHE A 10 23.50 -16.81 22.69
C PHE A 10 24.05 -18.10 22.08
N GLY A 11 24.21 -19.17 22.87
CA GLY A 11 24.88 -20.40 22.41
C GLY A 11 26.39 -20.29 22.18
N GLU A 12 26.90 -21.11 21.26
CA GLU A 12 28.32 -21.24 20.90
C GLU A 12 28.50 -21.04 19.38
N HIS A 13 29.59 -20.38 18.98
CA HIS A 13 29.91 -20.10 17.57
C HIS A 13 31.40 -20.26 17.29
N GLU A 14 31.74 -20.43 16.02
CA GLU A 14 33.12 -20.55 15.59
C GLU A 14 33.92 -19.26 15.87
N PRO A 15 35.24 -19.36 16.11
CA PRO A 15 36.09 -18.18 16.31
C PRO A 15 36.01 -17.15 15.18
N GLY A 16 35.77 -17.60 13.93
CA GLY A 16 35.54 -16.73 12.78
C GLY A 16 34.25 -15.92 12.87
N THR A 17 33.14 -16.54 13.29
CA THR A 17 31.86 -15.85 13.52
C THR A 17 31.95 -14.84 14.66
N LEU A 18 32.65 -15.19 15.75
CA LEU A 18 32.90 -14.28 16.86
C LEU A 18 33.83 -13.12 16.45
N ALA A 19 34.88 -13.38 15.68
CA ALA A 19 35.76 -12.34 15.14
C ALA A 19 35.01 -11.40 14.19
N GLN A 20 34.12 -11.93 13.36
CA GLN A 20 33.27 -11.15 12.48
C GLN A 20 32.30 -10.24 13.27
N MET A 21 31.64 -10.78 14.30
CA MET A 21 30.75 -9.96 15.15
C MET A 21 31.51 -8.89 15.94
N ARG A 22 32.73 -9.20 16.40
CA ARG A 22 33.64 -8.23 17.05
C ARG A 22 34.05 -7.06 16.16
N ASP A 23 34.12 -7.26 14.85
CA ASP A 23 34.45 -6.17 13.92
C ASP A 23 33.26 -5.21 13.80
N VAL A 24 32.06 -5.75 13.53
CA VAL A 24 30.78 -5.01 13.52
C VAL A 24 30.53 -4.28 14.85
N ALA A 25 30.80 -4.93 15.98
CA ALA A 25 30.59 -4.39 17.32
C ALA A 25 31.52 -3.21 17.68
N ARG A 26 32.59 -2.94 16.91
CA ARG A 26 33.41 -1.72 17.09
C ARG A 26 32.69 -0.45 16.64
N HIS A 27 31.68 -0.59 15.79
CA HIS A 27 30.96 0.52 15.17
C HIS A 27 29.51 0.64 15.68
N ALA A 28 28.99 -0.41 16.33
CA ALA A 28 27.64 -0.44 16.89
C ALA A 28 27.59 0.10 18.33
N ALA A 29 26.48 0.75 18.70
CA ALA A 29 26.19 1.20 20.06
C ALA A 29 25.84 0.03 20.99
N ALA A 30 25.12 -0.96 20.45
CA ALA A 30 24.83 -2.23 21.12
C ALA A 30 24.80 -3.36 20.09
N SER A 31 25.14 -4.59 20.49
CA SER A 31 25.15 -5.73 19.56
C SER A 31 24.89 -7.07 20.26
N ALA A 32 24.28 -7.98 19.51
CA ALA A 32 23.94 -9.32 19.96
C ALA A 32 24.15 -10.35 18.85
N LEU A 33 24.34 -11.61 19.25
CA LEU A 33 24.58 -12.75 18.36
C LEU A 33 23.68 -13.89 18.79
N MET A 34 22.69 -14.22 17.96
CA MET A 34 21.63 -15.20 18.20
C MET A 34 22.16 -16.63 18.04
N ALA A 35 21.49 -17.63 18.62
CA ALA A 35 22.02 -19.00 18.71
C ALA A 35 22.20 -19.74 17.38
N ASP A 36 21.56 -19.27 16.30
CA ASP A 36 21.72 -19.77 14.93
C ASP A 36 22.93 -19.16 14.20
N ALA A 37 23.69 -18.29 14.88
CA ALA A 37 24.67 -17.48 14.20
C ALA A 37 25.87 -18.26 13.66
N HIS A 38 26.25 -17.88 12.44
CA HIS A 38 27.32 -18.49 11.66
C HIS A 38 27.94 -17.44 10.73
N HIS A 39 29.14 -17.74 10.21
CA HIS A 39 29.91 -16.78 9.42
C HIS A 39 29.14 -16.32 8.17
N GLY A 40 28.87 -15.01 8.08
CA GLY A 40 28.13 -14.39 6.99
C GLY A 40 29.04 -13.58 6.06
N TYR A 41 28.41 -12.75 5.22
CA TYR A 41 29.09 -11.69 4.47
C TYR A 41 29.12 -10.42 5.33
N VAL A 42 30.30 -9.90 5.64
CA VAL A 42 30.52 -8.71 6.52
C VAL A 42 30.05 -8.92 7.96
N MET A 43 28.74 -8.99 8.16
CA MET A 43 28.07 -9.27 9.42
C MET A 43 27.64 -10.74 9.47
N PRO A 44 27.68 -11.41 10.63
CA PRO A 44 27.19 -12.78 10.77
C PRO A 44 25.71 -12.90 10.40
N VAL A 45 25.32 -14.05 9.85
CA VAL A 45 23.92 -14.48 9.93
C VAL A 45 23.67 -14.86 11.40
N GLY A 46 22.48 -14.61 11.93
CA GLY A 46 22.19 -14.59 13.38
C GLY A 46 22.69 -13.33 14.10
N GLY A 47 23.21 -12.33 13.37
CA GLY A 47 23.75 -11.10 13.94
C GLY A 47 22.68 -10.02 14.15
N VAL A 48 22.84 -9.24 15.22
CA VAL A 48 22.06 -8.02 15.49
C VAL A 48 22.99 -6.89 15.91
N ALA A 49 22.88 -5.73 15.28
CA ALA A 49 23.69 -4.54 15.58
C ALA A 49 22.82 -3.29 15.58
N ALA A 50 22.88 -2.52 16.66
CA ALA A 50 22.18 -1.26 16.83
C ALA A 50 23.17 -0.09 16.70
N TYR A 51 22.93 0.81 15.76
CA TYR A 51 23.82 1.95 15.48
C TYR A 51 23.12 3.28 15.77
N HIS A 52 23.87 4.30 16.18
CA HIS A 52 23.38 5.68 16.18
C HIS A 52 23.39 6.20 14.73
N GLU A 53 22.22 6.56 14.19
CA GLU A 53 22.08 7.33 12.94
C GLU A 53 22.80 6.72 11.71
N GLN A 54 23.02 5.41 11.70
CA GLN A 54 23.71 4.66 10.64
C GLN A 54 23.02 3.32 10.35
N VAL A 55 23.18 2.82 9.14
CA VAL A 55 22.70 1.49 8.72
C VAL A 55 23.80 0.72 7.99
N SER A 56 23.97 -0.56 8.32
CA SER A 56 24.92 -1.46 7.67
C SER A 56 24.31 -2.09 6.43
N VAL A 57 24.73 -1.65 5.25
CA VAL A 57 24.21 -2.12 3.94
C VAL A 57 24.34 -3.63 3.79
N MET A 58 25.51 -4.13 4.16
CA MET A 58 25.84 -5.55 4.10
C MET A 58 25.33 -6.31 5.33
N GLY A 59 24.95 -5.61 6.40
CA GLY A 59 24.22 -6.17 7.51
C GLY A 59 22.81 -6.61 7.12
N VAL A 60 22.01 -5.73 6.51
CA VAL A 60 20.57 -5.98 6.30
C VAL A 60 20.26 -7.17 5.39
N GLY A 61 20.60 -7.09 4.11
CA GLY A 61 19.91 -7.87 3.08
C GLY A 61 19.37 -7.02 1.93
N VAL A 62 18.45 -7.58 1.13
CA VAL A 62 18.57 -7.52 -0.34
C VAL A 62 17.23 -7.67 -1.12
N ASP A 63 16.20 -6.82 -0.91
CA ASP A 63 14.81 -7.21 -1.30
C ASP A 63 13.74 -6.22 -2.05
N ILE A 64 14.00 -5.30 -3.06
CA ILE A 64 13.35 -3.91 -3.18
C ILE A 64 12.70 -3.23 -4.53
N ALA A 65 11.40 -2.74 -4.69
CA ALA A 65 10.72 -1.99 -5.89
C ALA A 65 9.50 -0.88 -5.78
N CYS A 66 9.11 -0.01 -6.81
CA CYS A 66 8.49 1.40 -6.84
C CYS A 66 7.89 2.36 -8.13
N LEU A 67 7.01 3.43 -8.00
CA LEU A 67 6.23 4.50 -8.87
C LEU A 67 6.67 6.05 -8.90
N ALA A 68 6.38 6.89 -9.93
CA ALA A 68 6.89 8.28 -10.17
C ALA A 68 6.65 9.55 -9.29
N ALA A 69 7.45 10.61 -9.57
CA ALA A 69 7.57 11.94 -8.94
C ALA A 69 6.40 12.86 -9.19
N GLY A 70 6.07 13.70 -8.21
CA GLY A 70 4.92 14.62 -8.31
C GLY A 70 3.57 13.92 -8.53
N THR A 71 3.54 12.58 -8.59
CA THR A 71 2.33 11.75 -8.60
C THR A 71 1.45 12.20 -7.44
N PRO A 72 0.16 12.47 -7.60
CA PRO A 72 -0.62 13.00 -6.48
C PRO A 72 -1.04 11.89 -5.50
N VAL A 73 -0.59 11.92 -4.24
CA VAL A 73 -1.20 11.07 -3.19
C VAL A 73 -2.49 11.71 -2.73
N VAL A 74 -3.56 10.93 -2.74
CA VAL A 74 -4.90 11.38 -2.33
C VAL A 74 -4.99 11.42 -0.80
N GLY A 75 -4.88 12.63 -0.23
CA GLY A 75 -5.19 12.87 1.17
C GLY A 75 -6.69 12.82 1.45
N ALA A 76 -7.10 12.15 2.52
CA ALA A 76 -8.47 12.13 3.04
C ALA A 76 -8.87 13.49 3.67
N ASP A 77 -7.93 14.42 3.78
CA ASP A 77 -8.18 15.84 4.03
C ASP A 77 -8.54 16.63 2.75
N GLY A 78 -8.66 15.95 1.60
CA GLY A 78 -8.98 16.53 0.29
C GLY A 78 -7.83 17.28 -0.36
N ARG A 79 -6.59 17.01 0.08
CA ARG A 79 -5.36 17.60 -0.45
C ARG A 79 -4.50 16.55 -1.15
N CYS A 80 -4.32 16.73 -2.45
CA CYS A 80 -3.37 15.99 -3.28
C CYS A 80 -1.95 16.50 -3.02
N ARG A 81 -1.09 15.64 -2.46
CA ARG A 81 0.31 15.98 -2.19
C ARG A 81 1.23 15.43 -3.27
N ALA A 82 2.28 16.18 -3.58
CA ALA A 82 3.45 15.60 -4.22
C ALA A 82 4.03 14.51 -3.28
N ILE A 83 4.63 13.51 -3.88
CA ILE A 83 4.65 12.19 -3.27
C ILE A 83 5.90 11.96 -2.42
N GLU A 84 6.97 12.63 -2.84
CA GLU A 84 8.09 13.13 -2.05
C GLU A 84 7.72 13.96 -0.80
N THR A 85 6.55 14.61 -0.75
CA THR A 85 6.18 15.53 0.36
C THR A 85 5.20 14.93 1.37
N VAL A 86 4.81 13.66 1.22
CA VAL A 86 3.96 12.97 2.20
C VAL A 86 4.77 12.69 3.46
N CYS A 87 4.21 12.96 4.64
CA CYS A 87 4.81 12.60 5.94
C CYS A 87 3.88 11.69 6.75
N GLY A 88 4.39 10.96 7.76
CA GLY A 88 3.60 9.97 8.53
C GLY A 88 2.38 10.53 9.30
N ARG A 89 2.22 11.86 9.35
CA ARG A 89 1.06 12.56 9.91
C ARG A 89 0.02 13.00 8.87
N ASP A 90 0.30 12.84 7.59
CA ASP A 90 -0.68 13.12 6.53
C ASP A 90 -1.69 11.97 6.43
N PRO A 91 -3.00 12.24 6.45
CA PRO A 91 -4.02 11.21 6.34
C PRO A 91 -4.17 10.80 4.87
N VAL A 92 -3.36 9.87 4.38
CA VAL A 92 -3.51 9.33 3.02
C VAL A 92 -4.77 8.44 2.95
N THR A 93 -5.25 8.17 1.74
CA THR A 93 -6.45 7.36 1.53
C THR A 93 -6.09 5.97 1.03
N CYS A 94 -6.79 4.93 1.45
CA CYS A 94 -6.63 3.54 1.00
C CYS A 94 -7.98 2.90 0.56
N TRP A 95 -7.94 1.68 0.02
CA TRP A 95 -9.12 0.90 -0.36
C TRP A 95 -8.97 -0.57 0.06
N ASP A 96 -9.98 -1.13 0.75
CA ASP A 96 -10.04 -2.56 1.15
C ASP A 96 -10.81 -3.46 0.16
N GLY A 97 -10.99 -3.02 -1.09
CA GLY A 97 -11.89 -3.66 -2.05
C GLY A 97 -13.38 -3.29 -1.86
N THR A 98 -13.76 -2.68 -0.73
CA THR A 98 -15.13 -2.25 -0.43
C THR A 98 -15.24 -0.75 -0.12
N HIS A 99 -14.46 -0.25 0.84
CA HIS A 99 -14.54 1.10 1.41
C HIS A 99 -13.25 1.91 1.15
N VAL A 100 -13.44 3.17 0.76
CA VAL A 100 -12.39 4.18 0.64
C VAL A 100 -12.29 4.90 1.99
N ARG A 101 -11.12 4.88 2.65
CA ARG A 101 -10.95 5.40 4.02
C ARG A 101 -9.57 6.04 4.28
N PRO A 102 -9.44 6.94 5.26
CA PRO A 102 -8.14 7.43 5.72
C PRO A 102 -7.29 6.33 6.36
N VAL A 103 -5.97 6.44 6.19
CA VAL A 103 -4.93 5.68 6.88
C VAL A 103 -3.70 6.58 7.08
N SER A 104 -2.91 6.33 8.12
CA SER A 104 -1.62 7.01 8.33
C SER A 104 -0.47 6.20 7.72
N PRO A 105 0.44 6.83 6.94
CA PRO A 105 1.71 6.22 6.59
C PRO A 105 2.59 6.02 7.84
N HIS A 106 3.39 4.96 7.90
CA HIS A 106 4.26 4.71 9.06
C HIS A 106 5.31 5.81 9.29
N VAL A 107 5.93 6.29 8.22
CA VAL A 107 6.93 7.38 8.27
C VAL A 107 6.64 8.50 7.25
N GLY A 108 5.92 8.19 6.18
CA GLY A 108 5.62 9.10 5.07
C GLY A 108 6.27 8.64 3.78
N ALA A 109 6.78 9.61 3.02
CA ALA A 109 7.59 9.47 1.83
C ALA A 109 8.88 8.69 2.13
N VAL A 110 8.98 7.45 1.67
CA VAL A 110 10.15 6.57 1.83
C VAL A 110 10.91 6.54 0.48
N ALA A 111 12.07 7.16 0.39
CA ALA A 111 12.99 7.23 -0.76
C ALA A 111 13.60 5.82 -1.11
N ARG A 112 13.69 5.30 -2.35
CA ARG A 112 14.09 3.87 -2.66
C ARG A 112 14.76 3.58 -4.04
N GLY A 113 15.74 4.35 -4.53
CA GLY A 113 16.61 3.95 -5.67
C GLY A 113 16.35 4.30 -7.17
N HIS A 114 16.85 5.32 -7.93
CA HIS A 114 16.58 5.87 -9.33
C HIS A 114 16.50 4.91 -10.53
N ARG A 115 15.33 4.71 -11.16
CA ARG A 115 15.08 3.64 -12.17
C ARG A 115 13.98 3.96 -13.19
N ALA A 116 13.80 3.06 -14.16
CA ALA A 116 13.12 3.37 -15.42
C ALA A 116 11.60 3.29 -15.39
N VAL A 117 10.97 4.41 -15.72
CA VAL A 117 9.52 4.56 -15.70
C VAL A 117 8.83 4.11 -16.97
N LEU A 118 7.61 3.61 -16.83
CA LEU A 118 6.53 3.65 -17.81
C LEU A 118 5.46 4.65 -17.33
N ARG A 119 4.56 5.02 -18.23
CA ARG A 119 3.41 5.90 -17.95
C ARG A 119 2.15 5.16 -18.39
N LEU A 120 1.28 4.91 -17.43
CA LEU A 120 -0.08 4.46 -17.67
C LEU A 120 -0.93 5.69 -17.96
N VAL A 121 -1.68 5.66 -19.06
CA VAL A 121 -2.63 6.72 -19.44
C VAL A 121 -4.02 6.11 -19.47
N LEU A 122 -4.94 6.63 -18.66
CA LEU A 122 -6.26 6.06 -18.44
C LEU A 122 -7.36 6.82 -19.19
N SER A 123 -8.48 6.15 -19.46
CA SER A 123 -9.60 6.71 -20.22
C SER A 123 -10.22 7.97 -19.60
N ASN A 124 -10.13 8.14 -18.29
CA ASN A 124 -10.55 9.34 -17.58
C ASN A 124 -9.56 10.52 -17.69
N GLY A 125 -8.47 10.38 -18.44
CA GLY A 125 -7.42 11.39 -18.58
C GLY A 125 -6.45 11.44 -17.40
N ARG A 126 -6.52 10.47 -16.46
CA ARG A 126 -5.51 10.33 -15.41
C ARG A 126 -4.31 9.56 -15.90
N GLU A 127 -3.20 9.83 -15.25
CA GLU A 127 -1.93 9.22 -15.57
C GLU A 127 -1.25 8.75 -14.30
N LEU A 128 -0.57 7.61 -14.40
CA LEU A 128 0.25 7.07 -13.35
C LEU A 128 1.61 6.77 -13.98
N THR A 129 2.56 7.66 -13.72
CA THR A 129 3.95 7.36 -14.07
C THR A 129 4.48 6.48 -12.95
N ALA A 130 5.08 5.39 -13.38
CA ALA A 130 5.19 4.09 -12.74
C ALA A 130 6.55 3.54 -13.17
N THR A 131 7.27 2.68 -12.44
CA THR A 131 8.30 1.91 -13.16
C THR A 131 7.67 0.65 -13.75
N ASP A 132 8.44 -0.34 -14.19
CA ASP A 132 8.01 -1.71 -14.51
C ASP A 132 6.60 -2.17 -14.01
N ASP A 133 6.23 -2.06 -12.71
CA ASP A 133 5.42 -3.09 -12.03
C ASP A 133 4.60 -2.71 -10.74
N HIS A 134 3.80 -1.64 -10.67
CA HIS A 134 2.69 -1.61 -9.69
C HIS A 134 1.73 -2.60 -10.26
N ALA A 135 1.33 -3.63 -9.54
CA ALA A 135 -0.07 -3.89 -9.69
C ALA A 135 -0.90 -2.69 -9.29
N ILE A 136 -1.68 -2.21 -10.24
CA ILE A 136 -2.86 -1.49 -9.87
C ILE A 136 -3.89 -2.55 -9.52
N MET A 137 -4.78 -2.29 -8.56
CA MET A 137 -5.92 -3.18 -8.37
C MET A 137 -6.72 -3.21 -9.68
N THR A 138 -6.77 -4.36 -10.33
CA THR A 138 -7.64 -4.62 -11.48
C THR A 138 -8.84 -5.44 -11.06
N ARG A 139 -9.68 -5.81 -12.02
CA ARG A 139 -10.89 -6.61 -11.76
C ARG A 139 -10.55 -8.02 -11.28
N ASP A 140 -9.40 -8.54 -11.71
CA ASP A 140 -8.99 -9.92 -11.55
C ASP A 140 -7.99 -10.07 -10.39
N GLY A 141 -7.98 -9.08 -9.49
CA GLY A 141 -6.96 -8.89 -8.46
C GLY A 141 -5.97 -7.79 -8.85
N TRP A 142 -4.91 -7.67 -8.06
CA TRP A 142 -3.73 -6.90 -8.40
C TRP A 142 -3.20 -7.32 -9.81
N ARG A 143 -2.88 -6.38 -10.72
CA ARG A 143 -2.06 -6.65 -11.93
C ARG A 143 -1.09 -5.55 -12.37
N GLU A 144 0.18 -5.94 -12.58
CA GLU A 144 1.41 -5.13 -12.68
C GLU A 144 1.49 -4.22 -13.92
N ALA A 145 2.06 -3.02 -13.77
CA ALA A 145 1.89 -1.90 -14.70
C ALA A 145 2.41 -2.17 -16.13
N GLY A 146 3.51 -2.90 -16.26
CA GLY A 146 4.07 -3.40 -17.52
C GLY A 146 3.54 -4.76 -18.00
N THR A 147 2.72 -5.47 -17.21
CA THR A 147 1.84 -6.53 -17.73
C THR A 147 0.50 -5.97 -18.21
N LEU A 148 0.06 -4.82 -17.69
CA LEU A 148 -1.15 -4.14 -18.15
C LEU A 148 -1.10 -3.85 -19.65
N ARG A 149 -2.27 -3.93 -20.29
CA ARG A 149 -2.46 -3.71 -21.72
C ARG A 149 -3.53 -2.65 -21.96
N VAL A 150 -3.48 -2.02 -23.13
CA VAL A 150 -4.57 -1.15 -23.60
C VAL A 150 -5.85 -1.98 -23.68
N GLY A 151 -6.87 -1.59 -22.92
CA GLY A 151 -8.12 -2.34 -22.76
C GLY A 151 -8.39 -2.80 -21.32
N ASP A 152 -7.35 -3.08 -20.52
CA ASP A 152 -7.45 -3.53 -19.13
C ASP A 152 -8.18 -2.50 -18.25
N ARG A 153 -8.77 -2.93 -17.13
CA ARG A 153 -9.50 -2.05 -16.21
C ARG A 153 -8.88 -1.99 -14.82
N VAL A 154 -8.59 -0.76 -14.40
CA VAL A 154 -7.94 -0.43 -13.13
C VAL A 154 -8.88 0.32 -12.18
N ALA A 155 -8.72 0.07 -10.88
CA ALA A 155 -9.45 0.73 -9.82
C ALA A 155 -9.04 2.20 -9.70
N CYS A 156 -10.00 3.13 -9.86
CA CYS A 156 -9.82 4.55 -9.63
C CYS A 156 -10.91 5.13 -8.73
N VAL A 157 -10.57 5.83 -7.63
CA VAL A 157 -11.56 6.65 -6.90
C VAL A 157 -11.97 7.87 -7.71
N VAL A 158 -13.20 8.38 -7.59
CA VAL A 158 -13.55 9.66 -8.24
C VAL A 158 -12.90 10.85 -7.54
N HIS A 159 -13.13 11.02 -6.24
CA HIS A 159 -12.60 12.15 -5.50
C HIS A 159 -11.10 11.99 -5.23
N VAL A 160 -10.33 13.01 -5.60
CA VAL A 160 -8.89 13.11 -5.31
C VAL A 160 -8.55 14.37 -4.50
N GLY A 161 -9.39 15.40 -4.59
CA GLY A 161 -9.13 16.70 -3.95
C GLY A 161 -8.42 17.68 -4.88
N LEU A 162 -7.77 18.68 -4.29
CA LEU A 162 -6.98 19.71 -4.98
C LEU A 162 -5.54 19.73 -4.47
N PRO A 163 -4.57 20.29 -5.21
CA PRO A 163 -3.17 20.35 -4.77
C PRO A 163 -2.99 20.97 -3.37
N ASP A 164 -2.00 20.47 -2.62
CA ASP A 164 -1.64 20.98 -1.29
C ASP A 164 -0.90 22.33 -1.36
N GLU A 165 -1.65 23.36 -1.72
CA GLU A 165 -1.26 24.76 -1.57
C GLU A 165 -1.21 25.12 -0.08
N ALA A 166 -0.02 25.15 0.52
CA ALA A 166 0.14 25.50 1.93
C ALA A 166 -0.54 26.86 2.25
N PRO A 167 -1.49 26.94 3.20
CA PRO A 167 -2.16 28.18 3.51
C PRO A 167 -1.19 29.13 4.18
N ALA A 168 -1.27 30.43 3.83
CA ALA A 168 -0.62 31.45 4.64
C ALA A 168 -1.12 31.32 6.09
N THR A 169 -0.19 31.32 7.05
CA THR A 169 -0.48 31.25 8.49
C THR A 169 -1.24 32.50 8.92
N THR A 170 -2.57 32.40 8.88
CA THR A 170 -3.50 33.48 9.20
C THR A 170 -4.22 33.10 10.48
N VAL A 171 -4.22 34.03 11.44
CA VAL A 171 -5.10 33.95 12.62
C VAL A 171 -6.47 34.50 12.21
N LEU A 172 -7.50 33.65 12.28
CA LEU A 172 -8.86 34.09 12.05
C LEU A 172 -9.40 34.73 13.33
N ASP A 173 -9.96 35.94 13.21
CA ASP A 173 -10.66 36.58 14.32
C ASP A 173 -11.94 35.82 14.65
N VAL A 174 -12.10 35.45 15.92
CA VAL A 174 -13.31 34.82 16.48
C VAL A 174 -13.99 35.72 17.51
N GLY A 175 -13.54 36.95 17.67
CA GLY A 175 -14.03 37.89 18.68
C GLY A 175 -13.63 37.49 20.11
N THR A 176 -14.38 37.99 21.08
CA THR A 176 -14.17 37.68 22.51
C THR A 176 -15.17 36.65 23.01
N PRO A 177 -14.81 35.36 23.12
CA PRO A 177 -15.67 34.34 23.72
C PRO A 177 -15.96 34.62 25.21
N PRO A 178 -17.14 34.23 25.73
CA PRO A 178 -17.41 34.20 27.16
C PRO A 178 -16.35 33.39 27.93
N PRO A 179 -15.97 33.73 29.18
CA PRO A 179 -14.79 33.16 29.84
C PRO A 179 -14.69 31.63 29.85
N HIS A 180 -15.81 30.92 30.04
CA HIS A 180 -15.89 29.47 29.96
C HIS A 180 -15.58 28.93 28.54
N ALA A 181 -16.14 29.57 27.51
CA ALA A 181 -15.87 29.23 26.11
C ALA A 181 -14.42 29.57 25.73
N ALA A 182 -13.90 30.70 26.18
CA ALA A 182 -12.51 31.11 25.95
C ALA A 182 -11.52 30.09 26.53
N ARG A 183 -11.79 29.57 27.74
CA ARG A 183 -11.01 28.48 28.34
C ARG A 183 -11.07 27.21 27.48
N MET A 184 -12.27 26.73 27.16
CA MET A 184 -12.46 25.49 26.38
C MET A 184 -11.88 25.57 24.96
N LEU A 185 -11.86 26.74 24.32
CA LEU A 185 -11.21 26.93 23.02
C LEU A 185 -9.68 26.89 23.15
N ARG A 186 -9.08 27.49 24.19
CA ARG A 186 -7.63 27.38 24.44
C ARG A 186 -7.21 25.94 24.78
N GLU A 187 -7.96 25.27 25.65
CA GLU A 187 -7.77 23.84 26.01
C GLU A 187 -7.82 22.91 24.79
N ARG A 188 -8.45 23.34 23.69
CA ARG A 188 -8.61 22.58 22.44
C ARG A 188 -7.80 23.15 21.27
N GLY A 189 -6.94 24.15 21.50
CA GLY A 189 -6.09 24.75 20.46
C GLY A 189 -6.84 25.58 19.40
N TRP A 190 -8.03 26.11 19.72
CA TRP A 190 -8.87 26.91 18.81
C TRP A 190 -8.98 28.39 19.23
N LEU A 191 -8.02 28.89 20.03
CA LEU A 191 -7.91 30.31 20.34
C LEU A 191 -6.43 30.68 20.55
N PRO A 192 -5.74 31.27 19.55
CA PRO A 192 -6.25 31.67 18.22
C PRO A 192 -6.67 30.49 17.33
N VAL A 193 -7.62 30.73 16.41
CA VAL A 193 -7.86 29.82 15.28
C VAL A 193 -6.81 30.09 14.22
N ARG A 194 -6.13 29.05 13.73
CA ARG A 194 -5.09 29.14 12.69
C ARG A 194 -5.50 28.35 11.46
N THR A 195 -5.18 28.88 10.29
CA THR A 195 -5.39 28.22 8.98
C THR A 195 -4.45 27.04 8.73
N ASP A 196 -3.33 26.94 9.45
CA ASP A 196 -2.32 25.89 9.33
C ASP A 196 -2.45 24.76 10.38
N ASP A 197 -3.53 24.76 11.17
CA ASP A 197 -3.85 23.64 12.06
C ASP A 197 -4.26 22.40 11.24
N ALA A 198 -3.67 21.23 11.50
CA ALA A 198 -3.97 20.00 10.77
C ALA A 198 -5.45 19.56 10.84
N ARG A 199 -6.22 20.07 11.80
CA ARG A 199 -7.68 19.82 11.98
C ARG A 199 -8.55 20.85 11.26
N PHE A 200 -7.95 21.92 10.72
CA PHE A 200 -8.65 22.98 10.00
C PHE A 200 -9.48 22.48 8.79
N PRO A 201 -9.06 21.46 8.01
CA PRO A 201 -9.91 20.85 6.98
C PRO A 201 -11.24 20.32 7.52
N ALA A 202 -11.23 19.63 8.67
CA ALA A 202 -12.44 19.13 9.32
C ALA A 202 -13.33 20.28 9.85
N LEU A 203 -12.72 21.35 10.38
CA LEU A 203 -13.46 22.55 10.78
C LEU A 203 -14.17 23.20 9.58
N LEU A 204 -13.53 23.28 8.42
CA LEU A 204 -14.12 23.81 7.18
C LEU A 204 -15.27 22.93 6.66
N ARG A 205 -15.11 21.61 6.65
CA ARG A 205 -16.17 20.66 6.25
C ARG A 205 -17.40 20.78 7.15
N LEU A 206 -17.20 20.78 8.47
CA LEU A 206 -18.28 20.99 9.45
C LEU A 206 -18.94 22.37 9.30
N LEU A 207 -18.16 23.44 9.11
CA LEU A 207 -18.68 24.79 8.90
C LEU A 207 -19.57 24.84 7.64
N GLY A 208 -19.11 24.24 6.53
CA GLY A 208 -19.88 24.11 5.30
C GLY A 208 -21.16 23.31 5.48
N TYR A 209 -21.08 22.12 6.09
CA TYR A 209 -22.26 21.28 6.34
C TYR A 209 -23.26 21.97 7.28
N VAL A 210 -22.79 22.66 8.31
CA VAL A 210 -23.65 23.36 9.28
C VAL A 210 -24.35 24.57 8.65
N CYS A 211 -23.69 25.25 7.71
CA CYS A 211 -24.29 26.27 6.86
C CYS A 211 -25.37 25.69 5.91
N GLY A 212 -25.18 24.46 5.43
CA GLY A 212 -26.15 23.65 4.69
C GLY A 212 -27.21 23.06 5.62
N ASP A 213 -27.17 21.77 5.96
CA ASP A 213 -28.13 21.08 6.85
C ASP A 213 -27.73 21.11 8.34
N GLY A 214 -27.30 22.27 8.86
CA GLY A 214 -27.08 22.46 10.30
C GLY A 214 -28.06 23.39 11.02
N HIS A 215 -27.82 23.62 12.31
CA HIS A 215 -28.44 24.66 13.12
C HIS A 215 -27.57 25.03 14.33
N LEU A 216 -27.36 26.32 14.51
CA LEU A 216 -26.85 26.94 15.75
C LEU A 216 -28.05 27.53 16.52
N THR A 217 -28.25 27.14 17.78
CA THR A 217 -29.40 27.63 18.56
C THR A 217 -29.26 29.09 18.96
N ARG A 218 -30.38 29.83 19.09
CA ARG A 218 -30.38 31.25 19.46
C ARG A 218 -29.87 31.54 20.88
N ASP A 219 -29.85 30.53 21.75
CA ASP A 219 -29.41 30.64 23.14
C ASP A 219 -27.92 30.31 23.35
N GLY A 220 -27.17 30.10 22.27
CA GLY A 220 -25.73 29.85 22.30
C GLY A 220 -25.31 28.44 22.72
N LYS A 221 -26.23 27.51 23.01
CA LYS A 221 -25.89 26.25 23.69
C LYS A 221 -25.61 25.05 22.78
N PHE A 222 -26.24 24.96 21.61
CA PHE A 222 -26.18 23.75 20.78
C PHE A 222 -25.80 24.04 19.34
N VAL A 223 -24.96 23.14 18.82
CA VAL A 223 -24.75 22.92 17.38
C VAL A 223 -25.39 21.58 17.02
N SER A 224 -26.03 21.50 15.86
CA SER A 224 -26.53 20.23 15.32
C SER A 224 -26.39 20.20 13.81
N ALA A 225 -25.99 19.05 13.26
CA ALA A 225 -26.06 18.70 11.85
C ALA A 225 -27.11 17.60 11.66
N TYR A 226 -27.90 17.69 10.59
CA TYR A 226 -29.05 16.82 10.32
C TYR A 226 -28.82 16.02 9.04
N THR A 227 -29.22 14.75 9.03
CA THR A 227 -29.23 13.88 7.84
C THR A 227 -30.34 12.83 7.98
N THR A 228 -30.50 11.95 6.99
CA THR A 228 -31.38 10.77 7.02
C THR A 228 -30.61 9.46 6.80
N SER A 229 -29.29 9.51 7.04
CA SER A 229 -28.32 8.43 6.81
C SER A 229 -27.44 8.25 8.05
N GLU A 230 -27.33 7.03 8.54
CA GLU A 230 -26.44 6.68 9.66
C GLU A 230 -24.96 6.82 9.28
N GLU A 231 -24.64 6.57 8.01
CA GLU A 231 -23.29 6.65 7.43
C GLU A 231 -22.79 8.11 7.39
N ASP A 232 -23.67 9.02 6.95
CA ASP A 232 -23.45 10.47 6.99
C ASP A 232 -23.29 10.95 8.45
N GLY A 233 -24.14 10.44 9.35
CA GLY A 233 -24.10 10.75 10.78
C GLY A 233 -22.78 10.33 11.43
N ALA A 234 -22.26 9.15 11.10
CA ALA A 234 -20.95 8.68 11.55
C ALA A 234 -19.81 9.55 11.00
N ALA A 235 -19.85 9.92 9.72
CA ALA A 235 -18.85 10.80 9.12
C ALA A 235 -18.85 12.21 9.76
N LEU A 236 -20.02 12.75 10.10
CA LEU A 236 -20.15 14.00 10.84
C LEU A 236 -19.60 13.87 12.27
N ALA A 237 -19.90 12.78 12.97
CA ALA A 237 -19.39 12.54 14.33
C ALA A 237 -17.86 12.38 14.36
N ALA A 238 -17.26 11.78 13.34
CA ALA A 238 -15.81 11.65 13.19
C ALA A 238 -15.12 13.02 13.08
N ASP A 239 -15.58 13.91 12.20
CA ASP A 239 -15.01 15.26 12.10
C ASP A 239 -15.29 16.10 13.36
N PHE A 240 -16.47 15.98 13.96
CA PHE A 240 -16.78 16.63 15.24
C PHE A 240 -15.80 16.18 16.34
N ALA A 241 -15.46 14.89 16.40
CA ALA A 241 -14.43 14.38 17.30
C ALA A 241 -13.02 14.87 16.93
N ALA A 242 -12.67 14.94 15.64
CA ALA A 242 -11.36 15.40 15.16
C ALA A 242 -11.07 16.87 15.52
N ILE A 243 -12.07 17.75 15.50
CA ILE A 243 -11.94 19.12 16.02
C ILE A 243 -12.01 19.21 17.56
N GLY A 244 -12.12 18.08 18.26
CA GLY A 244 -12.16 17.99 19.73
C GLY A 244 -13.54 18.20 20.35
N PHE A 245 -14.62 18.19 19.57
CA PHE A 245 -16.01 18.43 20.01
C PHE A 245 -16.94 17.25 19.66
N PRO A 246 -16.71 16.05 20.21
CA PRO A 246 -17.46 14.84 19.84
C PRO A 246 -18.98 15.02 19.97
N ALA A 247 -19.71 14.58 18.93
CA ALA A 247 -21.15 14.74 18.83
C ALA A 247 -21.90 13.49 19.30
N THR A 248 -23.03 13.70 19.99
CA THR A 248 -23.98 12.62 20.29
C THR A 248 -24.91 12.42 19.10
N ILE A 249 -25.03 11.18 18.63
CA ILE A 249 -25.99 10.81 17.58
C ILE A 249 -27.37 10.57 18.21
N TYR A 250 -28.35 11.38 17.81
CA TYR A 250 -29.76 11.16 18.12
C TYR A 250 -30.51 10.67 16.88
N ARG A 251 -31.57 9.88 17.09
CA ARG A 251 -32.48 9.42 16.03
C ARG A 251 -33.89 9.87 16.36
N ARG A 252 -34.61 10.41 15.38
CA ARG A 252 -35.98 10.95 15.57
C ARG A 252 -36.87 10.64 14.38
N GLN A 253 -37.96 9.91 14.61
CA GLN A 253 -39.01 9.75 13.61
C GLN A 253 -40.04 10.88 13.78
N ARG A 254 -40.08 11.85 12.84
CA ARG A 254 -41.07 12.96 12.91
C ARG A 254 -42.49 12.52 12.54
N ARG A 255 -42.63 11.55 11.64
CA ARG A 255 -43.89 10.94 11.16
C ARG A 255 -43.63 9.50 10.76
N ARG A 256 -44.62 8.61 10.90
CA ARG A 256 -44.48 7.16 10.63
C ARG A 256 -44.03 6.86 9.19
N GLU A 257 -44.45 7.68 8.23
CA GLU A 257 -44.14 7.57 6.79
C GLU A 257 -42.77 8.16 6.40
N HIS A 258 -42.14 8.95 7.28
CA HIS A 258 -40.88 9.63 6.98
C HIS A 258 -39.69 8.80 7.46
N ARG A 259 -38.57 8.86 6.72
CA ARG A 259 -37.30 8.30 7.19
C ARG A 259 -36.90 8.90 8.54
N PRO A 260 -36.22 8.14 9.42
CA PRO A 260 -35.64 8.70 10.63
C PRO A 260 -34.71 9.88 10.33
N GLU A 261 -34.89 10.95 11.07
CA GLU A 261 -33.97 12.09 11.14
C GLU A 261 -32.80 11.67 12.05
N VAL A 262 -31.58 11.70 11.53
CA VAL A 262 -30.34 11.41 12.25
C VAL A 262 -29.67 12.74 12.56
N HIS A 263 -29.30 12.96 13.82
CA HIS A 263 -28.77 14.23 14.29
C HIS A 263 -27.40 14.04 14.95
N ALA A 264 -26.34 14.61 14.38
CA ALA A 264 -25.08 14.80 15.09
C ALA A 264 -25.17 16.11 15.88
N ARG A 265 -25.27 16.03 17.22
CA ARG A 265 -25.45 17.20 18.10
C ARG A 265 -24.32 17.34 19.12
N VAL A 266 -23.85 18.57 19.28
CA VAL A 266 -22.90 18.98 20.32
C VAL A 266 -23.57 20.01 21.23
N ALA A 267 -23.52 19.78 22.55
CA ALA A 267 -23.90 20.75 23.57
C ALA A 267 -22.64 21.51 24.04
N SER A 268 -22.29 22.60 23.36
CA SER A 268 -21.11 23.40 23.69
C SER A 268 -21.27 24.85 23.25
N THR A 269 -21.18 25.76 24.22
CA THR A 269 -21.10 27.21 23.97
C THR A 269 -19.80 27.63 23.30
N ALA A 270 -18.74 26.83 23.43
CA ALA A 270 -17.45 27.06 22.78
C ALA A 270 -17.51 26.76 21.28
N LEU A 271 -18.05 25.60 20.89
CA LEU A 271 -18.22 25.27 19.46
C LEU A 271 -19.25 26.18 18.79
N HIS A 272 -20.35 26.50 19.49
CA HIS A 272 -21.35 27.43 18.97
C HIS A 272 -20.71 28.78 18.65
N HIS A 273 -19.98 29.36 19.60
CA HIS A 273 -19.27 30.61 19.40
C HIS A 273 -18.22 30.53 18.29
N LEU A 274 -17.39 29.48 18.26
CA LEU A 274 -16.39 29.25 17.21
C LEU A 274 -17.02 29.28 15.81
N LEU A 275 -18.07 28.48 15.58
CA LEU A 275 -18.74 28.45 14.27
C LEU A 275 -19.48 29.76 13.97
N ALA A 276 -20.14 30.38 14.96
CA ALA A 276 -20.85 31.65 14.79
C ALA A 276 -19.91 32.79 14.38
N SER A 277 -18.79 32.96 15.10
CA SER A 277 -17.80 34.00 14.81
C SER A 277 -17.07 33.77 13.50
N LEU A 278 -16.80 32.50 13.13
CA LEU A 278 -16.27 32.17 11.81
C LEU A 278 -17.26 32.50 10.68
N GLY A 279 -18.57 32.55 10.95
CA GLY A 279 -19.61 33.04 10.03
C GLY A 279 -20.85 32.18 9.87
N ALA A 280 -21.01 31.09 10.64
CA ALA A 280 -22.18 30.22 10.59
C ALA A 280 -23.45 30.95 11.08
N PRO A 281 -24.55 30.97 10.30
CA PRO A 281 -25.69 31.84 10.60
C PRO A 281 -26.61 31.26 11.69
N VAL A 282 -26.78 31.99 12.78
CA VAL A 282 -27.50 31.53 13.98
C VAL A 282 -29.02 31.53 13.80
N GLY A 283 -29.69 30.50 14.32
CA GLY A 283 -31.14 30.43 14.41
C GLY A 283 -31.84 30.16 13.07
N LYS A 284 -32.40 31.21 12.45
CA LYS A 284 -33.22 31.11 11.22
C LYS A 284 -32.39 31.11 9.92
N LYS A 285 -31.06 30.99 10.00
CA LYS A 285 -30.12 31.09 8.87
C LYS A 285 -30.27 32.38 8.05
N ALA A 286 -30.26 33.52 8.71
CA ALA A 286 -30.10 34.81 8.03
C ALA A 286 -28.61 35.03 7.72
N TRP A 287 -28.28 35.31 6.45
CA TRP A 287 -26.90 35.48 5.99
C TRP A 287 -26.58 36.97 5.77
N PRO A 288 -25.40 37.46 6.19
CA PRO A 288 -24.98 38.84 5.92
C PRO A 288 -24.68 39.03 4.43
N ALA A 289 -24.70 40.29 3.96
CA ALA A 289 -24.46 40.61 2.54
C ALA A 289 -23.06 40.24 2.01
N ARG A 290 -22.10 39.98 2.91
CA ARG A 290 -20.78 39.39 2.60
C ARG A 290 -20.43 38.34 3.67
N PRO A 291 -20.85 37.07 3.50
CA PRO A 291 -20.49 36.00 4.41
C PRO A 291 -19.00 35.67 4.32
N MET A 292 -18.40 35.26 5.44
CA MET A 292 -17.09 34.59 5.52
C MET A 292 -16.03 35.14 4.53
N PRO A 293 -15.74 36.46 4.49
CA PRO A 293 -14.88 37.05 3.46
C PRO A 293 -13.48 36.43 3.46
N TRP A 294 -12.96 36.08 4.64
CA TRP A 294 -11.70 35.38 4.86
C TRP A 294 -11.57 34.07 4.10
N LEU A 295 -12.67 33.39 3.76
CA LEU A 295 -12.64 32.11 3.04
C LEU A 295 -12.27 32.30 1.56
N SER A 296 -12.57 33.46 0.98
CA SER A 296 -12.17 33.80 -0.40
C SER A 296 -10.66 33.87 -0.57
N ASP A 297 -9.96 34.30 0.49
CA ASP A 297 -8.50 34.51 0.52
C ASP A 297 -7.71 33.23 0.84
N LEU A 298 -8.38 32.13 1.20
CA LEU A 298 -7.74 30.84 1.48
C LEU A 298 -7.43 30.05 0.19
N PRO A 299 -6.46 29.12 0.21
CA PRO A 299 -6.12 28.27 -0.95
C PRO A 299 -7.28 27.48 -1.54
N ALA A 300 -7.12 27.01 -2.78
CA ALA A 300 -8.21 26.39 -3.54
C ALA A 300 -8.80 25.15 -2.83
N TRP A 301 -7.95 24.30 -2.25
CA TRP A 301 -8.39 23.12 -1.49
C TRP A 301 -9.23 23.49 -0.25
N ALA A 302 -8.94 24.61 0.42
CA ALA A 302 -9.66 25.03 1.62
C ALA A 302 -11.07 25.53 1.28
N ARG A 303 -11.20 26.30 0.19
CA ARG A 303 -12.51 26.68 -0.38
C ARG A 303 -13.31 25.45 -0.80
N ALA A 304 -12.64 24.43 -1.36
CA ALA A 304 -13.24 23.15 -1.69
C ALA A 304 -13.68 22.33 -0.45
N GLN A 305 -12.95 22.34 0.67
CA GLN A 305 -13.40 21.63 1.90
C GLN A 305 -14.72 22.17 2.44
N PHE A 306 -14.87 23.50 2.49
CA PHE A 306 -16.16 24.13 2.85
C PHE A 306 -17.27 23.74 1.86
N LEU A 307 -17.01 23.84 0.55
CA LEU A 307 -17.97 23.48 -0.48
C LEU A 307 -18.34 21.98 -0.45
N SER A 308 -17.40 21.09 -0.11
CA SER A 308 -17.65 19.65 0.04
C SER A 308 -18.61 19.36 1.20
N GLY A 309 -18.43 20.05 2.34
CA GLY A 309 -19.34 19.97 3.47
C GLY A 309 -20.73 20.50 3.12
N PHE A 310 -20.79 21.69 2.53
CA PHE A 310 -22.05 22.32 2.11
C PHE A 310 -22.79 21.49 1.05
N ALA A 311 -22.08 20.92 0.07
CA ALA A 311 -22.65 20.08 -0.97
C ALA A 311 -23.08 18.70 -0.45
N SER A 312 -22.38 18.16 0.56
CA SER A 312 -22.81 16.93 1.25
C SER A 312 -24.20 17.08 1.85
N ALA A 313 -24.56 18.27 2.34
CA ALA A 313 -25.94 18.65 2.66
C ALA A 313 -26.79 19.00 1.43
N GLU A 314 -26.64 20.22 0.90
CA GLU A 314 -27.62 20.92 0.05
C GLU A 314 -27.58 20.58 -1.45
N MET A 315 -26.46 20.06 -1.97
CA MET A 315 -26.33 19.75 -3.40
C MET A 315 -27.15 18.51 -3.75
N MET A 316 -27.90 18.53 -4.86
CA MET A 316 -28.60 17.34 -5.34
C MET A 316 -27.65 16.17 -5.60
N THR A 317 -28.10 14.95 -5.31
CA THR A 317 -27.35 13.73 -5.60
C THR A 317 -27.05 13.62 -7.11
N PRO A 318 -25.78 13.35 -7.52
CA PRO A 318 -25.43 13.08 -8.91
C PRO A 318 -26.29 11.95 -9.49
N ARG A 319 -26.69 12.05 -10.76
CA ARG A 319 -27.53 11.04 -11.42
C ARG A 319 -27.40 11.08 -12.94
N LEU A 320 -27.83 10.00 -13.57
CA LEU A 320 -28.07 9.93 -15.02
C LEU A 320 -29.58 9.97 -15.27
N HIS A 321 -30.01 10.73 -16.28
CA HIS A 321 -31.37 10.61 -16.81
C HIS A 321 -31.49 9.39 -17.75
N ALA A 322 -32.70 8.89 -17.98
CA ALA A 322 -32.94 7.70 -18.82
C ALA A 322 -32.48 7.86 -20.29
N ASN A 323 -32.41 9.10 -20.80
CA ASN A 323 -31.81 9.45 -22.09
C ASN A 323 -30.27 9.60 -22.03
N GLY A 324 -29.65 9.13 -20.95
CA GLY A 324 -28.21 9.21 -20.70
C GLY A 324 -27.69 10.59 -20.27
N VAL A 325 -28.50 11.65 -20.22
CA VAL A 325 -28.02 13.01 -19.89
C VAL A 325 -27.62 13.12 -18.42
N VAL A 326 -26.41 13.63 -18.17
CA VAL A 326 -26.01 14.12 -16.84
C VAL A 326 -26.63 15.51 -16.65
N PRO A 327 -27.47 15.75 -15.63
CA PRO A 327 -27.96 17.09 -15.32
C PRO A 327 -26.85 17.91 -14.65
N ASN A 328 -26.85 19.22 -14.85
CA ASN A 328 -26.07 20.14 -14.01
C ASN A 328 -26.38 19.88 -12.52
N LEU A 329 -25.36 19.80 -11.68
CA LEU A 329 -25.52 19.76 -10.23
C LEU A 329 -26.11 21.09 -9.75
N GLN A 330 -26.97 21.00 -8.72
CA GLN A 330 -27.79 22.12 -8.26
C GLN A 330 -27.86 22.19 -6.74
N VAL A 331 -27.78 23.41 -6.22
CA VAL A 331 -28.16 23.77 -4.84
C VAL A 331 -29.51 24.49 -4.90
N LYS A 332 -30.43 24.17 -3.98
CA LYS A 332 -31.75 24.82 -3.89
C LYS A 332 -31.92 25.48 -2.53
N GLN A 333 -31.90 26.81 -2.48
CA GLN A 333 -31.92 27.54 -1.21
C GLN A 333 -33.10 28.50 -1.12
N ALA A 334 -33.91 28.34 -0.06
CA ALA A 334 -35.09 29.17 0.19
C ALA A 334 -34.77 30.29 1.18
N GLY A 335 -34.85 31.55 0.76
CA GLY A 335 -34.44 32.72 1.54
C GLY A 335 -35.33 33.94 1.31
N SER A 336 -35.20 34.93 2.21
CA SER A 336 -35.75 36.29 2.03
C SER A 336 -34.89 37.15 1.11
N ASP A 337 -33.60 36.85 1.07
CA ASP A 337 -32.56 37.49 0.28
C ASP A 337 -31.85 36.43 -0.59
N ARG A 338 -30.72 36.83 -1.18
CA ARG A 338 -29.89 36.03 -2.09
C ARG A 338 -28.43 35.87 -1.62
N HIS A 339 -28.05 36.41 -0.46
CA HIS A 339 -26.64 36.51 -0.06
C HIS A 339 -25.97 35.15 0.06
N ALA A 340 -26.70 34.17 0.59
CA ALA A 340 -26.23 32.81 0.78
C ALA A 340 -25.95 32.08 -0.55
N ILE A 341 -26.86 32.20 -1.53
CA ILE A 341 -26.72 31.51 -2.82
C ILE A 341 -25.68 32.21 -3.71
N GLU A 342 -25.56 33.53 -3.62
CA GLU A 342 -24.50 34.31 -4.29
C GLU A 342 -23.12 34.07 -3.68
N PHE A 343 -23.03 33.81 -2.38
CA PHE A 343 -21.78 33.39 -1.72
C PHE A 343 -21.32 32.00 -2.19
N ILE A 344 -22.23 31.03 -2.30
CA ILE A 344 -21.90 29.71 -2.86
C ILE A 344 -21.53 29.81 -4.36
N ALA A 345 -22.19 30.70 -5.12
CA ALA A 345 -21.80 31.02 -6.49
C ALA A 345 -20.37 31.56 -6.57
N ALA A 346 -20.05 32.62 -5.80
CA ALA A 346 -18.72 33.21 -5.76
C ALA A 346 -17.62 32.21 -5.36
N LEU A 347 -17.88 31.31 -4.41
CA LEU A 347 -16.93 30.24 -4.06
C LEU A 347 -16.72 29.24 -5.21
N LEU A 348 -17.78 28.84 -5.92
CA LEU A 348 -17.68 27.93 -7.07
C LEU A 348 -16.98 28.60 -8.26
N ASP A 349 -17.34 29.83 -8.58
CA ASP A 349 -16.70 30.64 -9.61
C ASP A 349 -15.21 30.87 -9.26
N SER A 350 -14.85 31.05 -7.98
CA SER A 350 -13.45 31.14 -7.51
C SER A 350 -12.64 29.85 -7.69
N LEU A 351 -13.29 28.72 -7.93
CA LEU A 351 -12.66 27.44 -8.31
C LEU A 351 -12.83 27.16 -9.81
N GLY A 352 -13.27 28.13 -10.60
CA GLY A 352 -13.48 27.99 -12.05
C GLY A 352 -14.66 27.09 -12.43
N PHE A 353 -15.64 26.88 -11.54
CA PHE A 353 -16.91 26.26 -11.89
C PHE A 353 -17.90 27.37 -12.27
N PRO A 354 -18.16 27.62 -13.57
CA PRO A 354 -19.05 28.70 -13.98
C PRO A 354 -20.47 28.44 -13.47
N THR A 355 -21.05 29.35 -12.71
CA THR A 355 -22.39 29.17 -12.12
C THR A 355 -23.51 29.92 -12.84
N SER A 356 -24.75 29.51 -12.54
CA SER A 356 -25.98 30.24 -12.85
C SER A 356 -26.87 30.24 -11.62
N VAL A 357 -27.41 31.41 -11.23
CA VAL A 357 -28.41 31.53 -10.16
C VAL A 357 -29.73 32.02 -10.75
N ALA A 358 -30.82 31.31 -10.47
CA ALA A 358 -32.16 31.61 -10.97
C ALA A 358 -33.24 31.39 -9.89
N ILE A 359 -34.44 31.94 -10.10
CA ILE A 359 -35.62 31.69 -9.25
C ILE A 359 -36.30 30.39 -9.69
N SER A 360 -36.74 29.56 -8.73
CA SER A 360 -37.47 28.32 -8.98
C SER A 360 -38.85 28.32 -8.30
N GLY A 361 -39.89 28.48 -9.13
CA GLY A 361 -41.28 28.50 -8.68
C GLY A 361 -41.78 29.89 -8.26
N PRO A 362 -43.07 30.01 -7.89
CA PRO A 362 -43.68 31.28 -7.50
C PRO A 362 -43.15 31.76 -6.14
N MET A 363 -42.86 33.06 -6.05
CA MET A 363 -42.50 33.72 -4.80
C MET A 363 -43.65 33.61 -3.79
N ARG A 364 -43.36 33.30 -2.52
CA ARG A 364 -44.36 33.12 -1.46
C ARG A 364 -44.16 34.15 -0.36
N ALA A 365 -45.01 35.17 -0.35
CA ALA A 365 -44.92 36.33 0.53
C ALA A 365 -43.53 36.98 0.49
N ASP A 366 -42.72 36.77 1.52
CA ASP A 366 -41.38 37.32 1.74
C ASP A 366 -40.23 36.39 1.34
N ARG A 367 -40.52 35.16 0.84
CA ARG A 367 -39.49 34.17 0.51
C ARG A 367 -39.50 33.72 -0.95
N CYS A 368 -38.30 33.66 -1.50
CA CYS A 368 -37.94 33.10 -2.79
C CYS A 368 -37.26 31.74 -2.61
N THR A 369 -37.31 30.88 -3.62
CA THR A 369 -36.42 29.70 -3.71
C THR A 369 -35.46 29.92 -4.88
N TRP A 370 -34.19 30.15 -4.56
CA TRP A 370 -33.13 30.27 -5.53
C TRP A 370 -32.58 28.89 -5.88
N VAL A 371 -32.14 28.73 -7.12
CA VAL A 371 -31.42 27.54 -7.59
C VAL A 371 -30.14 27.99 -8.24
N LEU A 372 -29.03 27.54 -7.67
CA LEU A 372 -27.72 27.60 -8.29
C LEU A 372 -27.53 26.34 -9.14
N GLN A 373 -26.93 26.48 -10.31
CA GLN A 373 -26.48 25.37 -11.15
C GLN A 373 -25.01 25.53 -11.54
N ILE A 374 -24.25 24.44 -11.54
CA ILE A 374 -22.91 24.39 -12.13
C ILE A 374 -23.06 24.21 -13.65
N LEU A 375 -22.66 25.21 -14.43
CA LEU A 375 -22.63 25.17 -15.90
C LEU A 375 -21.38 24.42 -16.40
N GLY A 376 -21.16 24.39 -17.72
CA GLY A 376 -20.07 23.62 -18.34
C GLY A 376 -20.43 22.16 -18.66
N GLY A 377 -21.70 21.77 -18.51
CA GLY A 377 -22.18 20.43 -18.87
C GLY A 377 -21.57 19.34 -18.00
N GLN A 378 -21.54 18.10 -18.52
CA GLN A 378 -21.18 16.92 -17.73
C GLN A 378 -19.72 16.92 -17.21
N ASP A 379 -18.80 17.54 -17.94
CA ASP A 379 -17.38 17.59 -17.56
C ASP A 379 -17.18 18.41 -16.28
N ALA A 380 -17.87 19.54 -16.15
CA ALA A 380 -17.85 20.33 -14.92
C ALA A 380 -18.45 19.58 -13.71
N GLN A 381 -19.41 18.69 -13.92
CA GLN A 381 -20.00 17.89 -12.83
C GLN A 381 -19.04 16.78 -12.36
N VAL A 382 -18.34 16.15 -13.29
CA VAL A 382 -17.29 15.15 -12.96
C VAL A 382 -16.07 15.82 -12.35
N ARG A 383 -15.68 17.00 -12.84
CA ARG A 383 -14.65 17.85 -12.22
C ARG A 383 -15.03 18.21 -10.78
N PHE A 384 -16.26 18.65 -10.52
CA PHE A 384 -16.73 18.94 -9.16
C PHE A 384 -16.64 17.71 -8.25
N ALA A 385 -17.07 16.53 -8.71
CA ALA A 385 -16.95 15.30 -7.95
C ALA A 385 -15.49 14.87 -7.70
N THR A 386 -14.58 15.21 -8.61
CA THR A 386 -13.15 14.90 -8.54
C THR A 386 -12.43 15.80 -7.53
N GLU A 387 -12.61 17.11 -7.65
CA GLU A 387 -11.87 18.13 -6.88
C GLU A 387 -12.52 18.50 -5.55
N VAL A 388 -13.86 18.57 -5.50
CA VAL A 388 -14.62 19.04 -4.32
C VAL A 388 -15.31 17.87 -3.60
N GLY A 389 -15.94 16.97 -4.35
CA GLY A 389 -16.52 15.73 -3.81
C GLY A 389 -17.68 15.96 -2.81
N PHE A 390 -17.91 14.95 -1.96
CA PHE A 390 -18.98 14.94 -0.95
C PHE A 390 -18.52 14.24 0.35
N CYS A 391 -17.70 14.92 1.14
CA CYS A 391 -17.07 14.36 2.36
C CYS A 391 -18.03 13.69 3.37
N HIS A 392 -19.23 14.23 3.60
CA HIS A 392 -20.18 13.70 4.59
C HIS A 392 -21.38 12.97 3.98
N ALA A 393 -21.38 12.69 2.67
CA ALA A 393 -22.47 11.98 2.01
C ALA A 393 -21.94 10.85 1.10
N PRO A 394 -21.58 9.69 1.67
CA PRO A 394 -21.05 8.55 0.91
C PRO A 394 -21.99 8.07 -0.19
N ALA A 395 -23.31 8.13 0.04
CA ALA A 395 -24.31 7.86 -0.98
C ALA A 395 -24.22 8.81 -2.20
N LYS A 396 -23.84 10.09 -2.00
CA LYS A 396 -23.57 11.03 -3.10
C LYS A 396 -22.24 10.73 -3.79
N ARG A 397 -21.21 10.24 -3.08
CA ARG A 397 -19.94 9.78 -3.68
C ARG A 397 -20.11 8.53 -4.54
N ARG A 398 -20.83 7.51 -4.05
CA ARG A 398 -21.20 6.31 -4.84
C ARG A 398 -22.05 6.66 -6.07
N ALA A 399 -22.95 7.64 -5.95
CA ALA A 399 -23.69 8.17 -7.10
C ALA A 399 -22.79 8.93 -8.09
N ALA A 400 -21.80 9.69 -7.59
CA ALA A 400 -20.79 10.35 -8.42
C ALA A 400 -19.92 9.36 -9.18
N ALA A 401 -19.51 8.25 -8.56
CA ALA A 401 -18.80 7.14 -9.22
C ALA A 401 -19.57 6.61 -10.43
N ARG A 402 -20.88 6.35 -10.27
CA ARG A 402 -21.73 5.91 -11.39
C ARG A 402 -21.83 6.95 -12.52
N VAL A 403 -21.91 8.24 -12.19
CA VAL A 403 -21.92 9.30 -13.21
C VAL A 403 -20.56 9.41 -13.92
N ALA A 404 -19.46 9.46 -13.16
CA ALA A 404 -18.11 9.62 -13.69
C ALA A 404 -17.70 8.46 -14.61
N SER A 405 -17.95 7.22 -14.19
CA SER A 405 -17.65 6.01 -14.97
C SER A 405 -18.31 6.07 -16.37
N VAL A 406 -19.59 6.44 -16.44
CA VAL A 406 -20.34 6.56 -17.71
C VAL A 406 -19.86 7.73 -18.56
N VAL A 407 -19.44 8.85 -17.96
CA VAL A 407 -18.86 9.98 -18.70
C VAL A 407 -17.50 9.59 -19.29
N TRP A 408 -16.60 8.99 -18.49
CA TRP A 408 -15.26 8.63 -18.92
C TRP A 408 -15.23 7.60 -20.05
N GLU A 409 -16.07 6.55 -20.00
CA GLU A 409 -16.15 5.57 -21.09
C GLU A 409 -16.77 6.18 -22.37
N ARG A 410 -17.76 7.08 -22.26
CA ARG A 410 -18.30 7.82 -23.43
C ARG A 410 -17.27 8.72 -24.10
N ASP A 411 -16.31 9.23 -23.35
CA ASP A 411 -15.25 10.07 -23.87
C ASP A 411 -14.18 9.24 -24.62
N VAL A 412 -14.03 7.94 -24.31
CA VAL A 412 -13.30 7.00 -25.18
C VAL A 412 -14.00 6.90 -26.53
N LEU A 413 -15.31 6.64 -26.54
CA LEU A 413 -16.10 6.48 -27.77
C LEU A 413 -16.07 7.73 -28.67
N VAL A 414 -15.99 8.94 -28.09
CA VAL A 414 -15.83 10.17 -28.88
C VAL A 414 -14.40 10.37 -29.39
N ARG A 415 -13.37 10.04 -28.60
CA ARG A 415 -11.96 10.11 -29.07
C ARG A 415 -11.69 9.12 -30.20
N ALA A 416 -12.18 7.87 -30.10
CA ALA A 416 -12.11 6.88 -31.18
C ALA A 416 -12.79 7.38 -32.47
N ARG A 417 -13.97 8.00 -32.35
CA ARG A 417 -14.69 8.59 -33.49
C ARG A 417 -13.95 9.77 -34.14
N GLU A 418 -13.37 10.68 -33.37
CA GLU A 418 -12.57 11.77 -33.97
C GLU A 418 -11.24 11.27 -34.56
N ALA A 419 -10.61 10.25 -33.96
CA ALA A 419 -9.41 9.62 -34.51
C ALA A 419 -9.70 8.91 -35.85
N ALA A 420 -10.75 8.09 -35.92
CA ALA A 420 -11.23 7.47 -37.15
C ALA A 420 -11.56 8.49 -38.25
N LYS A 421 -12.24 9.58 -37.88
CA LYS A 421 -12.57 10.69 -38.78
C LYS A 421 -11.34 11.43 -39.30
N ALA A 422 -10.32 11.62 -38.47
CA ALA A 422 -9.05 12.22 -38.87
C ALA A 422 -8.28 11.28 -39.83
N GLU A 423 -8.14 10.00 -39.49
CA GLU A 423 -7.47 9.01 -40.33
C GLU A 423 -8.18 8.84 -41.69
N ALA A 424 -9.50 8.63 -41.70
CA ALA A 424 -10.25 8.42 -42.94
C ALA A 424 -10.14 9.61 -43.91
N ARG A 425 -10.20 10.84 -43.39
CA ARG A 425 -9.99 12.06 -44.19
C ARG A 425 -8.55 12.15 -44.73
N ALA A 426 -7.55 11.89 -43.90
CA ALA A 426 -6.14 11.93 -44.30
C ALA A 426 -5.83 10.88 -45.37
N ARG A 427 -6.39 9.67 -45.25
CA ARG A 427 -6.25 8.57 -46.22
C ARG A 427 -6.95 8.85 -47.53
N HIS A 428 -8.20 9.29 -47.48
CA HIS A 428 -8.93 9.67 -48.70
C HIS A 428 -8.26 10.83 -49.45
N ALA A 429 -7.69 11.80 -48.73
CA ALA A 429 -6.91 12.89 -49.32
C ALA A 429 -5.62 12.45 -50.03
N ARG A 430 -5.09 11.25 -49.74
CA ARG A 430 -3.98 10.62 -50.47
C ARG A 430 -4.43 9.82 -51.70
N GLY A 431 -5.72 9.83 -52.04
CA GLY A 431 -6.28 9.06 -53.15
C GLY A 431 -6.55 7.58 -52.83
N GLU A 432 -6.49 7.18 -51.55
CA GLU A 432 -6.84 5.81 -51.15
C GLU A 432 -8.33 5.53 -51.43
N HIS A 433 -8.62 4.36 -52.01
CA HIS A 433 -9.97 4.00 -52.46
C HIS A 433 -10.95 3.92 -51.27
N TRP A 434 -12.08 4.63 -51.39
CA TRP A 434 -12.92 4.95 -50.24
C TRP A 434 -13.49 3.73 -49.51
N ARG A 435 -13.79 2.62 -50.18
CA ARG A 435 -14.31 1.40 -49.54
C ARG A 435 -13.27 0.76 -48.61
N ASP A 436 -12.02 0.75 -49.03
CA ASP A 436 -10.93 0.15 -48.28
C ASP A 436 -10.50 1.06 -47.11
N VAL A 437 -10.57 2.38 -47.29
CA VAL A 437 -10.47 3.35 -46.18
C VAL A 437 -11.61 3.15 -45.18
N VAL A 438 -12.87 3.03 -45.64
CA VAL A 438 -14.03 2.84 -44.75
C VAL A 438 -13.89 1.56 -43.92
N ARG A 439 -13.64 0.40 -44.58
CA ARG A 439 -13.53 -0.90 -43.91
C ARG A 439 -12.38 -0.95 -42.91
N ASP A 440 -11.18 -0.52 -43.33
CA ASP A 440 -9.96 -0.63 -42.51
C ASP A 440 -9.95 0.36 -41.34
N VAL A 441 -10.43 1.60 -41.55
CA VAL A 441 -10.54 2.59 -40.45
C VAL A 441 -11.69 2.25 -39.49
N ALA A 442 -12.80 1.69 -39.98
CA ALA A 442 -13.90 1.21 -39.14
C ALA A 442 -13.43 0.10 -38.19
N ALA A 443 -12.74 -0.91 -38.72
CA ALA A 443 -12.18 -2.00 -37.95
C ALA A 443 -11.06 -1.55 -36.99
N ARG A 444 -10.18 -0.63 -37.42
CA ARG A 444 -9.06 -0.15 -36.59
C ARG A 444 -9.47 0.65 -35.36
N HIS A 445 -10.59 1.37 -35.42
CA HIS A 445 -11.06 2.28 -34.35
C HIS A 445 -12.33 1.81 -33.63
N ASP A 446 -12.83 0.61 -33.93
CA ASP A 446 -14.11 0.07 -33.44
C ASP A 446 -15.29 1.05 -33.62
N VAL A 447 -15.50 1.50 -34.86
CA VAL A 447 -16.59 2.41 -35.24
C VAL A 447 -17.32 1.89 -36.48
N ALA A 448 -18.64 2.10 -36.54
CA ALA A 448 -19.46 1.64 -37.66
C ALA A 448 -19.00 2.23 -39.01
N GLU A 449 -18.92 1.40 -40.05
CA GLU A 449 -18.52 1.82 -41.41
C GLU A 449 -19.29 3.03 -41.93
N GLY A 450 -20.60 3.11 -41.66
CA GLY A 450 -21.43 4.27 -42.03
C GLY A 450 -20.99 5.59 -41.39
N PHE A 451 -20.46 5.57 -40.17
CA PHE A 451 -19.85 6.75 -39.55
C PHE A 451 -18.57 7.16 -40.29
N VAL A 452 -17.71 6.20 -40.66
CA VAL A 452 -16.47 6.48 -41.39
C VAL A 452 -16.75 7.01 -42.80
N TYR A 453 -17.72 6.42 -43.49
CA TYR A 453 -18.20 6.89 -44.80
C TYR A 453 -18.69 8.34 -44.73
N HIS A 454 -19.53 8.68 -43.76
CA HIS A 454 -19.97 10.06 -43.57
C HIS A 454 -18.82 10.99 -43.10
N ALA A 455 -17.86 10.50 -42.32
CA ALA A 455 -16.71 11.28 -41.87
C ALA A 455 -15.80 11.74 -43.03
N ILE A 456 -15.70 10.97 -44.11
CA ILE A 456 -14.95 11.31 -45.32
C ILE A 456 -15.58 12.50 -46.05
N TYR A 457 -16.90 12.47 -46.28
CA TYR A 457 -17.59 13.43 -47.15
C TYR A 457 -18.25 14.61 -46.42
N ASP A 458 -18.72 14.42 -45.18
CA ASP A 458 -19.45 15.43 -44.43
C ASP A 458 -18.50 16.37 -43.66
N ARG A 459 -18.71 17.69 -43.78
CA ARG A 459 -17.94 18.74 -43.10
C ARG A 459 -18.49 19.13 -41.72
N ARG A 460 -19.48 18.39 -41.18
CA ARG A 460 -19.96 18.55 -39.79
C ARG A 460 -18.79 18.58 -38.78
N GLY A 461 -19.02 19.35 -37.71
CA GLY A 461 -18.07 19.63 -36.63
C GLY A 461 -17.70 18.41 -35.76
N PRO A 462 -17.13 18.61 -34.55
CA PRO A 462 -16.65 17.51 -33.72
C PRO A 462 -17.76 16.52 -33.34
N SER A 463 -17.40 15.24 -33.23
CA SER A 463 -18.30 14.16 -32.83
C SER A 463 -18.91 14.46 -31.46
N ARG A 464 -20.24 14.47 -31.41
CA ARG A 464 -20.98 14.70 -30.16
C ARG A 464 -21.09 13.39 -29.39
N ARG A 465 -20.95 13.46 -28.06
CA ARG A 465 -21.28 12.36 -27.14
C ARG A 465 -22.75 12.01 -27.35
N THR A 466 -23.04 10.78 -27.79
CA THR A 466 -24.40 10.39 -28.22
C THR A 466 -25.34 10.25 -27.02
N PRO A 467 -26.43 11.04 -26.93
CA PRO A 467 -27.46 10.82 -25.91
C PRO A 467 -28.07 9.42 -26.08
N GLY A 468 -28.33 8.72 -24.98
CA GLY A 468 -28.88 7.36 -25.03
C GLY A 468 -27.90 6.26 -25.44
N ALA A 469 -26.59 6.54 -25.60
CA ALA A 469 -25.61 5.45 -25.67
C ALA A 469 -25.63 4.66 -24.36
N ALA A 470 -26.04 3.39 -24.44
CA ALA A 470 -26.19 2.46 -23.33
C ALA A 470 -24.81 2.03 -22.81
N VAL A 471 -24.27 2.84 -21.90
CA VAL A 471 -23.03 2.60 -21.17
C VAL A 471 -23.45 2.43 -19.72
N GLU A 472 -23.36 1.21 -19.20
CA GLU A 472 -23.60 0.96 -17.78
C GLU A 472 -22.42 1.46 -16.93
N PRO A 473 -22.66 1.92 -15.69
CA PRO A 473 -21.62 2.46 -14.82
C PRO A 473 -20.76 1.35 -14.23
N ASP A 474 -19.51 1.25 -14.68
CA ASP A 474 -18.56 0.24 -14.21
C ASP A 474 -17.87 0.70 -12.92
N VAL A 475 -18.35 0.20 -11.77
CA VAL A 475 -17.96 0.66 -10.41
C VAL A 475 -17.98 -0.47 -9.36
N THR A 476 -17.15 -0.33 -8.32
CA THR A 476 -17.30 -1.03 -7.03
C THR A 476 -17.36 0.03 -5.92
N GLY A 477 -18.55 0.25 -5.35
CA GLY A 477 -18.75 1.25 -4.28
C GLY A 477 -18.46 2.68 -4.76
N GLU A 478 -17.35 3.26 -4.30
CA GLU A 478 -16.86 4.59 -4.67
C GLU A 478 -15.74 4.58 -5.74
N VAL A 479 -15.28 3.38 -6.11
CA VAL A 479 -14.26 3.14 -7.13
C VAL A 479 -14.90 2.90 -8.49
N CYS A 480 -14.33 3.48 -9.54
CA CYS A 480 -14.63 3.23 -10.94
C CYS A 480 -13.59 2.28 -11.54
N TRP A 481 -14.02 1.41 -12.47
CA TRP A 481 -13.14 0.50 -13.20
C TRP A 481 -12.72 1.11 -14.54
N VAL A 482 -11.68 1.93 -14.49
CA VAL A 482 -11.27 2.82 -15.59
C VAL A 482 -10.36 2.06 -16.56
N ARG A 483 -10.58 2.28 -17.85
CA ARG A 483 -9.85 1.57 -18.92
C ARG A 483 -8.45 2.15 -19.12
N VAL A 484 -7.44 1.29 -19.19
CA VAL A 484 -6.08 1.63 -19.64
C VAL A 484 -6.12 1.95 -21.14
N THR A 485 -5.65 3.14 -21.51
CA THR A 485 -5.62 3.64 -22.90
C THR A 485 -4.21 3.82 -23.47
N GLY A 486 -3.18 3.81 -22.61
CA GLY A 486 -1.77 3.78 -22.99
C GLY A 486 -0.92 3.15 -21.89
N VAL A 487 0.13 2.44 -22.30
CA VAL A 487 1.19 1.87 -21.45
C VAL A 487 2.50 2.11 -22.21
N GLU A 488 3.21 3.19 -21.88
CA GLU A 488 4.37 3.66 -22.66
C GLU A 488 5.63 3.78 -21.78
N PRO A 489 6.84 3.37 -22.24
CA PRO A 489 8.07 3.70 -21.53
C PRO A 489 8.29 5.21 -21.43
N HIS A 490 8.47 5.72 -20.22
CA HIS A 490 8.53 7.14 -19.89
C HIS A 490 9.94 7.60 -19.45
N GLY A 491 10.96 6.81 -19.75
CA GLY A 491 12.37 7.11 -19.42
C GLY A 491 12.77 6.59 -18.04
N SER A 492 13.20 7.48 -17.15
CA SER A 492 13.52 7.15 -15.74
C SER A 492 13.46 8.40 -14.91
N CYS A 493 13.04 8.24 -13.66
CA CYS A 493 13.04 9.28 -12.63
C CYS A 493 13.31 8.58 -11.26
N ASP A 494 13.21 9.14 -10.06
CA ASP A 494 12.44 10.26 -9.48
C ASP A 494 10.95 9.95 -9.24
N VAL A 495 10.62 9.38 -8.05
CA VAL A 495 9.49 8.46 -7.78
C VAL A 495 9.18 8.27 -6.19
N PHE A 496 7.99 7.85 -5.60
CA PHE A 496 7.44 7.45 -4.13
C PHE A 496 6.16 6.29 -3.72
N ASP A 497 6.70 6.21 -2.39
CA ASP A 497 6.61 5.32 -1.18
C ASP A 497 5.83 5.90 -0.02
N VAL A 498 4.95 5.07 0.54
CA VAL A 498 3.98 5.35 1.57
C VAL A 498 3.62 3.98 2.17
N VAL A 499 4.47 3.43 3.05
CA VAL A 499 4.10 2.22 3.80
C VAL A 499 2.86 2.54 4.64
N THR A 500 1.75 1.83 4.42
CA THR A 500 0.56 1.92 5.28
C THR A 500 0.46 0.70 6.19
N GLY A 501 0.28 0.92 7.49
CA GLY A 501 0.15 -0.15 8.50
C GLY A 501 -1.21 -0.83 8.53
N ASP A 502 -1.95 -0.82 7.43
CA ASP A 502 -3.35 -1.25 7.34
C ASP A 502 -3.48 -2.60 6.60
N PRO A 503 -4.35 -3.55 7.03
CA PRO A 503 -4.51 -4.88 6.42
C PRO A 503 -5.01 -4.93 4.97
N ALA A 504 -5.63 -3.86 4.46
CA ALA A 504 -5.90 -3.74 3.02
C ALA A 504 -4.62 -3.57 2.20
N HIS A 505 -3.51 -3.27 2.90
CA HIS A 505 -2.19 -3.07 2.34
C HIS A 505 -2.28 -2.15 1.14
N SER A 506 -2.73 -0.91 1.33
CA SER A 506 -2.85 0.03 0.22
C SER A 506 -2.86 1.51 0.65
N PHE A 507 -2.70 2.39 -0.33
CA PHE A 507 -2.91 3.84 -0.35
C PHE A 507 -3.34 4.23 -1.80
N LEU A 508 -3.55 5.52 -2.09
CA LEU A 508 -4.00 5.99 -3.41
C LEU A 508 -3.03 6.99 -4.10
N ALA A 509 -2.48 6.60 -5.26
CA ALA A 509 -1.57 7.38 -6.13
C ALA A 509 -2.27 7.80 -7.44
N SER A 510 -2.31 9.08 -7.80
CA SER A 510 -3.21 9.63 -8.85
C SER A 510 -4.68 9.20 -8.68
N GLY A 511 -5.08 8.78 -7.47
CA GLY A 511 -6.38 8.14 -7.19
C GLY A 511 -6.52 6.68 -7.66
N ILE A 512 -5.42 5.90 -7.65
CA ILE A 512 -5.22 4.50 -8.11
C ILE A 512 -4.47 3.68 -7.00
N VAL A 513 -4.51 2.32 -6.94
CA VAL A 513 -4.32 1.48 -5.69
C VAL A 513 -3.05 0.53 -5.65
N VAL A 514 -2.48 0.13 -4.46
CA VAL A 514 -1.03 -0.25 -4.12
C VAL A 514 -0.77 -1.32 -2.94
N HIS A 515 0.46 -1.72 -2.39
CA HIS A 515 0.74 -2.92 -1.44
C HIS A 515 1.93 -2.97 -0.36
N ASN A 516 2.30 -4.14 0.31
CA ASN A 516 3.14 -4.28 1.60
C ASN A 516 4.16 -5.51 1.85
N CYS A 517 4.65 -5.85 3.11
CA CYS A 517 5.68 -6.95 3.43
C CYS A 517 5.74 -7.83 4.73
N GLY A 518 6.37 -9.03 4.63
CA GLY A 518 6.95 -9.91 5.69
C GLY A 518 7.49 -11.30 5.19
N ASN A 519 7.92 -12.29 6.02
CA ASN A 519 8.03 -13.76 5.73
C ASN A 519 6.98 -14.64 6.44
N ALA A 520 6.32 -15.59 5.75
CA ALA A 520 5.06 -16.22 6.17
C ALA A 520 5.10 -17.70 6.64
N ALA A 521 4.17 -18.06 7.53
CA ALA A 521 3.59 -19.41 7.67
C ALA A 521 2.08 -19.33 8.00
N ILE A 522 1.28 -20.24 7.43
CA ILE A 522 -0.19 -20.30 7.58
C ILE A 522 -0.63 -21.58 8.26
N ARG A 523 -1.47 -21.48 9.29
CA ARG A 523 -2.23 -22.61 9.86
C ARG A 523 -3.46 -22.89 9.01
N THR A 524 -3.74 -24.17 8.76
CA THR A 524 -4.93 -24.60 8.01
C THR A 524 -5.99 -25.23 8.91
N ASN A 525 -7.21 -25.36 8.39
CA ASN A 525 -8.28 -26.16 9.00
C ASN A 525 -8.19 -27.67 8.70
N HIS A 526 -7.07 -28.16 8.18
CA HIS A 526 -6.81 -29.58 7.94
C HIS A 526 -5.87 -30.16 8.99
N THR A 527 -5.93 -31.48 9.15
CA THR A 527 -5.08 -32.28 10.02
C THR A 527 -4.46 -33.43 9.22
N LEU A 528 -3.39 -34.02 9.74
CA LEU A 528 -2.79 -35.23 9.15
C LEU A 528 -3.82 -36.36 8.99
N ALA A 529 -4.73 -36.50 9.98
CA ALA A 529 -5.84 -37.45 9.92
C ALA A 529 -6.84 -37.17 8.79
N SER A 530 -7.08 -35.91 8.40
CA SER A 530 -7.98 -35.60 7.27
C SER A 530 -7.39 -35.93 5.89
N LEU A 531 -6.09 -36.25 5.79
CA LEU A 531 -5.47 -36.69 4.53
C LEU A 531 -5.70 -38.18 4.21
N GLY A 532 -6.23 -38.96 5.16
CA GLY A 532 -6.60 -40.36 4.96
C GLY A 532 -6.64 -41.19 6.23
N ASP A 533 -7.40 -42.28 6.19
CA ASP A 533 -7.71 -43.16 7.33
C ASP A 533 -6.57 -44.14 7.68
N THR A 534 -5.50 -44.15 6.88
CA THR A 534 -4.32 -45.03 7.01
C THR A 534 -3.05 -44.27 6.62
N PRO A 535 -1.87 -44.58 7.22
CA PRO A 535 -0.61 -43.92 6.88
C PRO A 535 -0.27 -44.00 5.39
N GLU A 536 -0.58 -45.12 4.73
CA GLU A 536 -0.34 -45.32 3.30
C GLU A 536 -1.28 -44.46 2.45
N ARG A 537 -2.49 -44.13 2.93
CA ARG A 537 -3.39 -43.19 2.25
C ARG A 537 -2.91 -41.75 2.45
N GLN A 538 -2.60 -41.36 3.69
CA GLN A 538 -2.05 -40.03 4.02
C GLN A 538 -0.78 -39.75 3.20
N ARG A 539 0.15 -40.70 3.14
CA ARG A 539 1.40 -40.57 2.38
C ARG A 539 1.16 -40.37 0.89
N ARG A 540 0.24 -41.11 0.25
CA ARG A 540 -0.11 -40.91 -1.16
C ARG A 540 -0.77 -39.55 -1.43
N THR A 541 -1.61 -39.06 -0.52
CA THR A 541 -2.18 -37.71 -0.59
C THR A 541 -1.07 -36.65 -0.54
N LEU A 542 -0.11 -36.80 0.39
CA LEU A 542 1.04 -35.91 0.52
C LEU A 542 2.01 -36.00 -0.67
N GLU A 543 2.23 -37.19 -1.24
CA GLU A 543 3.09 -37.38 -2.42
C GLU A 543 2.49 -36.71 -3.66
N GLY A 544 1.18 -36.86 -3.89
CA GLY A 544 0.48 -36.14 -4.96
C GLY A 544 0.50 -34.62 -4.79
N LEU A 545 0.24 -34.12 -3.57
CA LEU A 545 0.34 -32.70 -3.24
C LEU A 545 1.76 -32.15 -3.44
N ALA A 546 2.81 -32.92 -3.11
CA ALA A 546 4.19 -32.53 -3.33
C ALA A 546 4.53 -32.38 -4.83
N ASP A 547 4.04 -33.30 -5.66
CA ASP A 547 4.15 -33.22 -7.12
C ASP A 547 3.36 -32.02 -7.69
N GLU A 548 2.18 -31.72 -7.14
CA GLU A 548 1.34 -30.60 -7.58
C GLU A 548 1.94 -29.23 -7.19
N ILE A 549 2.51 -29.09 -5.99
CA ILE A 549 3.29 -27.91 -5.59
C ILE A 549 4.51 -27.75 -6.50
N ALA A 550 5.26 -28.82 -6.76
CA ALA A 550 6.46 -28.80 -7.60
C ALA A 550 6.16 -28.48 -9.07
N GLY A 551 5.00 -28.91 -9.58
CA GLY A 551 4.53 -28.63 -10.94
C GLY A 551 3.99 -27.21 -11.11
N SER A 552 3.15 -26.75 -10.17
CA SER A 552 2.45 -25.47 -10.24
C SER A 552 3.33 -24.25 -9.92
N MET A 553 4.41 -24.43 -9.15
CA MET A 553 5.25 -23.33 -8.67
C MET A 553 6.60 -23.22 -9.40
N SER A 554 7.33 -22.13 -9.14
CA SER A 554 8.60 -21.84 -9.77
C SER A 554 9.74 -21.69 -8.78
N PHE A 555 10.58 -22.72 -8.76
CA PHE A 555 11.85 -22.78 -8.06
C PHE A 555 13.01 -22.39 -9.00
N GLY A 556 14.22 -22.26 -8.46
CA GLY A 556 15.46 -21.96 -9.20
C GLY A 556 15.82 -20.47 -9.36
N MET A 557 17.06 -20.17 -9.74
CA MET A 557 17.57 -18.79 -9.81
C MET A 557 17.36 -18.13 -11.18
N GLY A 558 16.99 -16.84 -11.19
CA GLY A 558 16.65 -16.12 -12.42
C GLY A 558 15.35 -16.58 -13.11
N ARG A 559 14.66 -17.56 -12.52
CA ARG A 559 13.44 -18.19 -13.04
C ARG A 559 12.26 -17.24 -12.96
N ARG A 560 11.22 -17.54 -13.74
CA ARG A 560 9.96 -16.77 -13.76
C ARG A 560 8.88 -17.53 -13.03
N ASN A 561 7.91 -16.85 -12.44
CA ASN A 561 6.70 -17.54 -12.02
C ASN A 561 5.92 -18.02 -13.26
N ARG A 562 5.28 -19.19 -13.14
CA ARG A 562 4.66 -19.94 -14.24
C ARG A 562 3.26 -20.44 -13.92
N ALA A 563 2.78 -20.21 -12.70
CA ALA A 563 1.37 -20.41 -12.37
C ALA A 563 0.52 -19.43 -13.20
N ASP A 564 -0.66 -19.87 -13.66
CA ASP A 564 -1.56 -19.01 -14.43
C ASP A 564 -2.15 -17.86 -13.58
N ASP A 565 -2.11 -18.00 -12.25
CA ASP A 565 -2.48 -17.01 -11.24
C ASP A 565 -1.26 -16.40 -10.53
N ALA A 566 -0.09 -16.44 -11.14
CA ALA A 566 1.14 -15.88 -10.58
C ALA A 566 1.02 -14.39 -10.24
N PRO A 567 1.60 -13.92 -9.11
CA PRO A 567 1.67 -12.53 -8.75
C PRO A 567 2.85 -11.89 -9.49
N THR A 568 3.04 -12.14 -10.80
CA THR A 568 3.80 -11.22 -11.66
C THR A 568 2.93 -10.00 -11.96
N ASP A 569 2.22 -9.56 -10.92
CA ASP A 569 0.95 -8.86 -10.90
C ASP A 569 0.65 -8.41 -9.43
N ASP A 570 1.67 -8.04 -8.62
CA ASP A 570 1.49 -7.47 -7.25
C ASP A 570 1.86 -5.98 -7.12
N PRO A 571 1.26 -5.18 -6.20
CA PRO A 571 1.47 -3.73 -6.19
C PRO A 571 2.71 -3.24 -5.48
N LEU A 572 3.50 -4.11 -4.87
CA LEU A 572 4.79 -3.69 -4.34
C LEU A 572 5.64 -3.00 -5.41
N PHE A 573 5.68 -3.49 -6.65
CA PHE A 573 6.79 -3.06 -7.50
C PHE A 573 6.60 -1.68 -8.09
N ASP A 574 5.47 -1.00 -7.89
CA ASP A 574 5.46 0.47 -7.93
C ASP A 574 5.24 1.24 -6.60
N ASP A 575 5.46 0.76 -5.37
CA ASP A 575 5.38 1.64 -4.17
C ASP A 575 6.50 2.72 -4.04
N PRO A 576 6.23 4.00 -3.82
CA PRO A 576 6.90 5.20 -5.53
C PRO A 576 8.41 5.16 -5.70
N ALA A 577 9.20 4.92 -4.67
CA ALA A 577 10.55 5.46 -4.70
C ALA A 577 11.71 4.78 -5.47
N TRP A 578 11.63 4.15 -6.66
CA TRP A 578 12.76 3.73 -7.56
C TRP A 578 13.52 5.07 -7.98
N ARG A 579 14.03 5.91 -7.02
CA ARG A 579 14.52 7.33 -7.05
C ARG A 579 15.97 7.63 -6.54
N GLU A 580 16.50 6.89 -5.55
CA GLU A 580 17.86 7.01 -4.92
C GLU A 580 18.90 5.87 -5.24
N VAL A 581 19.13 5.47 -6.50
CA VAL A 581 19.95 4.30 -6.93
C VAL A 581 20.91 5.01 -7.84
N PRO A 582 22.17 5.19 -7.44
CA PRO A 582 23.12 5.94 -8.27
C PRO A 582 23.59 5.19 -9.54
N GLY A 583 22.73 4.38 -10.15
CA GLY A 583 22.93 3.66 -11.40
C GLY A 583 22.28 4.36 -12.60
N SER A 584 22.66 3.96 -13.81
CA SER A 584 22.13 4.57 -15.02
C SER A 584 20.71 4.08 -15.35
N LYS A 585 19.90 4.99 -15.91
CA LYS A 585 18.53 4.77 -16.42
C LYS A 585 18.28 3.38 -17.03
N LYS A 586 19.23 2.87 -17.84
CA LYS A 586 19.16 1.55 -18.48
C LYS A 586 19.35 0.37 -17.51
N GLU A 587 20.37 0.42 -16.65
CA GLU A 587 20.70 -0.68 -15.73
C GLU A 587 19.53 -1.02 -14.81
N VAL A 588 18.77 0.02 -14.45
CA VAL A 588 17.75 -0.08 -13.44
C VAL A 588 16.32 -0.20 -14.01
N ALA A 589 16.15 0.00 -15.33
CA ALA A 589 15.11 -0.71 -16.09
C ALA A 589 15.32 -2.23 -16.02
N ALA A 590 16.55 -2.69 -16.30
CA ALA A 590 16.85 -4.12 -16.39
C ALA A 590 16.75 -4.85 -15.04
N LEU A 591 17.05 -4.16 -13.94
CA LEU A 591 16.76 -4.67 -12.59
C LEU A 591 15.26 -4.92 -12.36
N LYS A 592 14.39 -4.25 -13.11
CA LYS A 592 12.97 -4.23 -12.85
C LYS A 592 12.14 -5.26 -13.59
N THR A 593 12.27 -5.33 -14.89
CA THR A 593 11.71 -6.43 -15.67
C THR A 593 12.15 -7.80 -15.12
N LYS A 594 13.34 -7.87 -14.51
CA LYS A 594 13.85 -9.01 -13.71
C LYS A 594 13.09 -9.24 -12.41
N ALA A 595 12.72 -8.19 -11.69
CA ALA A 595 11.97 -8.21 -10.43
C ALA A 595 10.56 -8.79 -10.61
N ARG A 596 9.73 -8.14 -11.45
CA ARG A 596 8.40 -8.60 -11.93
C ARG A 596 8.33 -10.11 -12.03
N GLN A 597 9.22 -10.63 -12.86
CA GLN A 597 9.17 -12.02 -13.33
C GLN A 597 9.38 -13.01 -12.17
N GLN A 598 10.00 -12.55 -11.08
CA GLN A 598 10.46 -13.36 -9.98
C GLN A 598 9.48 -13.38 -8.79
N LEU A 599 8.40 -12.59 -8.75
CA LEU A 599 7.51 -12.62 -7.58
C LEU A 599 6.63 -13.88 -7.55
N GLY A 600 6.46 -14.42 -6.35
CA GLY A 600 5.91 -15.77 -6.15
C GLY A 600 6.83 -16.88 -6.68
N THR A 601 8.01 -16.58 -7.25
CA THR A 601 9.07 -17.60 -7.35
C THR A 601 9.70 -17.79 -5.99
N ILE A 602 9.98 -19.04 -5.65
CA ILE A 602 10.62 -19.42 -4.39
C ILE A 602 12.12 -19.14 -4.54
N GLY A 603 12.70 -19.67 -5.61
CA GLY A 603 14.13 -19.58 -5.88
C GLY A 603 14.89 -20.85 -5.59
N GLY A 604 16.20 -20.70 -5.38
CA GLY A 604 17.12 -21.76 -5.02
C GLY A 604 18.11 -21.28 -3.95
N GLY A 605 18.92 -22.20 -3.45
CA GLY A 605 19.50 -22.09 -2.11
C GLY A 605 18.49 -22.56 -1.06
N ASN A 606 18.56 -22.06 0.16
CA ASN A 606 17.71 -22.45 1.29
C ASN A 606 16.26 -21.89 1.19
N HIS A 607 15.77 -21.68 -0.03
CA HIS A 607 14.43 -21.19 -0.28
C HIS A 607 13.50 -22.37 -0.56
N TYR A 608 12.39 -22.44 0.17
CA TYR A 608 11.54 -23.64 0.21
C TYR A 608 10.05 -23.31 0.37
N VAL A 609 9.24 -24.35 0.11
CA VAL A 609 7.81 -24.44 0.39
C VAL A 609 7.57 -25.77 1.09
N ASP A 610 7.14 -25.70 2.35
CA ASP A 610 7.02 -26.85 3.22
C ASP A 610 5.58 -26.99 3.73
N VAL A 611 5.11 -28.23 3.84
CA VAL A 611 3.87 -28.58 4.55
C VAL A 611 4.25 -29.35 5.79
N PHE A 612 3.79 -28.88 6.95
CA PHE A 612 4.09 -29.43 8.27
C PHE A 612 2.84 -29.97 8.96
N ALA A 613 3.02 -30.80 9.99
CA ALA A 613 2.05 -30.98 11.08
C ALA A 613 2.59 -30.35 12.36
N ASP A 614 1.74 -29.66 13.13
CA ASP A 614 2.05 -29.27 14.51
C ASP A 614 1.88 -30.43 15.51
N GLU A 615 2.20 -30.21 16.77
CA GLU A 615 2.06 -31.21 17.84
C GLU A 615 0.61 -31.67 18.12
N THR A 616 -0.39 -30.97 17.58
CA THR A 616 -1.81 -31.40 17.60
C THR A 616 -2.22 -32.16 16.34
N GLY A 617 -1.31 -32.28 15.36
CA GLY A 617 -1.55 -32.88 14.06
C GLY A 617 -2.26 -31.95 13.07
N ALA A 618 -2.45 -30.67 13.38
CA ALA A 618 -3.00 -29.69 12.43
C ALA A 618 -1.94 -29.26 11.41
N LEU A 619 -2.35 -29.06 10.16
CA LEU A 619 -1.44 -28.84 9.05
C LEU A 619 -1.12 -27.35 8.88
N TRP A 620 0.15 -27.05 8.67
CA TRP A 620 0.67 -25.72 8.38
C TRP A 620 1.38 -25.69 7.03
N VAL A 621 1.33 -24.56 6.35
CA VAL A 621 2.16 -24.24 5.19
C VAL A 621 3.19 -23.20 5.62
N GLY A 622 4.48 -23.49 5.50
CA GLY A 622 5.55 -22.52 5.78
C GLY A 622 6.38 -22.25 4.53
N VAL A 623 6.80 -21.00 4.34
CA VAL A 623 7.54 -20.57 3.15
C VAL A 623 8.73 -19.68 3.51
N HIS A 624 9.86 -19.88 2.83
CA HIS A 624 11.07 -19.09 3.07
C HIS A 624 11.68 -18.64 1.75
N PHE A 625 11.57 -17.36 1.42
CA PHE A 625 12.31 -16.72 0.32
C PHE A 625 12.24 -15.20 0.34
N GLY A 626 13.36 -14.51 0.11
CA GLY A 626 13.40 -13.06 -0.09
C GLY A 626 12.86 -12.59 -1.47
N SER A 627 13.04 -11.30 -1.81
CA SER A 627 12.61 -10.66 -3.07
C SER A 627 13.36 -11.12 -4.33
N ARG A 628 14.09 -12.23 -4.24
CA ARG A 628 14.79 -12.81 -5.38
C ARG A 628 15.92 -11.89 -5.82
N GLY A 629 16.21 -11.80 -7.12
CA GLY A 629 17.39 -11.09 -7.62
C GLY A 629 17.32 -9.56 -7.54
N LEU A 630 16.28 -8.99 -6.94
CA LEU A 630 15.99 -7.57 -6.98
C LEU A 630 16.83 -6.75 -6.00
N GLY A 631 16.53 -6.76 -4.70
CA GLY A 631 17.31 -5.89 -3.79
C GLY A 631 18.73 -6.42 -3.55
N HIS A 632 19.03 -7.63 -4.02
CA HIS A 632 20.38 -8.13 -4.25
C HIS A 632 21.20 -7.09 -5.02
N THR A 633 20.67 -6.60 -6.13
CA THR A 633 21.35 -5.58 -6.94
C THR A 633 21.49 -4.25 -6.20
N ILE A 634 20.67 -4.00 -5.17
CA ILE A 634 20.73 -2.77 -4.38
C ILE A 634 21.74 -2.80 -3.23
N ALA A 635 21.74 -3.82 -2.36
CA ALA A 635 22.75 -3.82 -1.31
C ALA A 635 24.16 -3.98 -1.91
N MET A 636 24.29 -4.72 -3.02
CA MET A 636 25.55 -4.75 -3.77
C MET A 636 25.91 -3.38 -4.38
N GLY A 637 24.92 -2.64 -4.90
CA GLY A 637 25.12 -1.30 -5.45
C GLY A 637 25.51 -0.25 -4.41
N PHE A 638 24.88 -0.25 -3.23
CA PHE A 638 25.25 0.65 -2.13
C PHE A 638 26.55 0.26 -1.42
N ASN A 639 26.85 -1.03 -1.35
CA ASN A 639 28.15 -1.51 -0.89
C ASN A 639 29.29 -1.13 -1.87
N ALA A 640 28.99 -0.93 -3.17
CA ALA A 640 29.96 -0.35 -4.10
C ALA A 640 30.17 1.15 -3.82
N LEU A 641 29.08 1.91 -3.67
CA LEU A 641 29.11 3.36 -3.47
C LEU A 641 29.79 3.78 -2.15
N GLY A 642 29.50 3.10 -1.04
CA GLY A 642 30.17 3.36 0.23
C GLY A 642 31.67 3.03 0.23
N GLN A 643 32.13 2.22 -0.72
CA GLN A 643 33.54 1.95 -1.00
C GLN A 643 34.13 2.87 -2.08
N GLY A 644 33.43 3.95 -2.46
CA GLY A 644 33.88 4.91 -3.48
C GLY A 644 33.86 4.39 -4.92
N LYS A 645 33.22 3.24 -5.18
CA LYS A 645 33.03 2.69 -6.53
C LYS A 645 31.71 3.17 -7.15
N ARG A 646 31.51 2.91 -8.43
CA ARG A 646 30.24 3.24 -9.10
C ARG A 646 29.19 2.16 -8.85
N TRP A 647 27.92 2.52 -9.04
CA TRP A 647 26.82 1.55 -9.06
C TRP A 647 27.09 0.40 -10.03
N GLY A 648 26.62 -0.80 -9.70
CA GLY A 648 26.75 -1.99 -10.55
C GLY A 648 28.16 -2.59 -10.60
N GLU A 649 29.20 -1.87 -10.16
CA GLU A 649 30.55 -2.41 -10.04
C GLU A 649 30.66 -3.40 -8.87
N ARG A 650 31.66 -4.29 -8.96
CA ARG A 650 31.93 -5.26 -7.88
C ARG A 650 32.63 -4.59 -6.70
N ALA A 651 31.83 -4.30 -5.68
CA ALA A 651 32.30 -4.02 -4.32
C ALA A 651 33.17 -5.16 -3.77
N GLY A 652 33.98 -4.86 -2.75
CA GLY A 652 34.50 -5.88 -1.84
C GLY A 652 33.44 -6.25 -0.80
N GLU A 653 33.64 -7.36 -0.09
CA GLU A 653 32.76 -7.78 1.00
C GLU A 653 33.25 -7.13 2.32
N GLN A 654 33.01 -5.82 2.46
CA GLN A 654 33.46 -4.98 3.58
C GLN A 654 32.28 -4.24 4.25
N GLU A 655 32.43 -3.82 5.51
CA GLU A 655 31.35 -3.11 6.19
C GLU A 655 31.13 -1.70 5.64
N THR A 656 30.01 -1.56 4.94
CA THR A 656 29.51 -0.27 4.44
C THR A 656 28.44 0.23 5.40
N LEU A 657 28.86 1.04 6.38
CA LEU A 657 27.97 1.82 7.24
C LEU A 657 27.65 3.15 6.56
N LEU A 658 26.37 3.41 6.34
CA LEU A 658 25.92 4.66 5.74
C LEU A 658 25.09 5.44 6.77
N SER A 659 25.45 6.70 7.01
CA SER A 659 24.73 7.53 7.98
C SER A 659 23.48 8.13 7.38
N LEU A 660 22.37 8.12 8.14
CA LEU A 660 21.14 8.84 7.78
C LEU A 660 21.32 10.37 7.84
N ARG A 661 22.50 10.87 8.25
CA ARG A 661 22.91 12.27 8.08
C ARG A 661 23.51 12.56 6.69
N THR A 662 23.55 11.57 5.81
CA THR A 662 24.09 11.67 4.44
C THR A 662 23.08 11.10 3.47
N SER A 663 22.95 11.71 2.29
CA SER A 663 22.01 11.23 1.27
C SER A 663 22.21 9.74 1.00
N MET A 664 23.44 9.28 0.76
CA MET A 664 23.75 7.87 0.50
C MET A 664 23.19 6.90 1.56
N GLY A 665 23.13 7.30 2.83
CA GLY A 665 22.54 6.49 3.91
C GLY A 665 21.03 6.59 4.01
N GLU A 666 20.45 7.76 3.73
CA GLU A 666 19.01 7.89 3.52
C GLU A 666 18.60 7.08 2.29
N ASP A 667 19.17 7.34 1.12
CA ASP A 667 19.03 6.60 -0.13
C ASP A 667 18.94 5.07 0.12
N TYR A 668 19.92 4.53 0.85
CA TYR A 668 19.98 3.10 1.18
C TYR A 668 18.99 2.64 2.25
N TRP A 669 18.91 3.28 3.43
CA TRP A 669 17.96 2.91 4.49
C TRP A 669 16.55 2.80 3.94
N THR A 670 16.27 3.76 3.08
CA THR A 670 14.96 4.06 2.63
C THR A 670 14.68 3.09 1.48
N LEU A 671 15.62 2.81 0.55
CA LEU A 671 15.63 1.59 -0.31
C LEU A 671 15.30 0.33 0.48
N MET A 672 16.05 0.10 1.54
CA MET A 672 16.00 -1.07 2.39
C MET A 672 14.65 -1.23 3.08
N HIS A 673 13.88 -0.17 3.35
CA HIS A 673 12.52 -0.30 3.88
C HIS A 673 11.52 -0.95 2.92
N LEU A 674 11.93 -1.24 1.69
CA LEU A 674 11.19 -2.01 0.70
C LEU A 674 11.90 -3.31 0.35
N ALA A 675 13.09 -3.54 0.92
CA ALA A 675 13.57 -4.90 1.17
C ALA A 675 12.50 -5.64 1.98
N GLY A 676 11.95 -4.90 2.93
CA GLY A 676 10.69 -5.21 3.54
C GLY A 676 9.49 -4.50 2.94
N ARG A 677 9.25 -4.53 1.60
CA ARG A 677 7.94 -4.41 0.88
C ARG A 677 7.76 -5.18 -0.44
N TYR A 678 8.73 -5.96 -0.96
CA TYR A 678 8.42 -6.97 -1.99
C TYR A 678 7.88 -8.29 -1.44
N ALA A 679 8.34 -8.70 -0.27
CA ALA A 679 8.32 -10.12 0.07
C ALA A 679 7.19 -10.59 1.02
N TYR A 680 6.18 -9.75 1.42
CA TYR A 680 4.84 -10.26 1.85
C TYR A 680 4.34 -11.03 0.65
N ALA A 681 4.04 -10.29 -0.42
CA ALA A 681 3.21 -10.70 -1.53
C ALA A 681 3.65 -12.04 -2.09
N GLY A 682 4.96 -12.18 -2.33
CA GLY A 682 5.54 -13.43 -2.80
C GLY A 682 5.22 -14.58 -1.85
N ARG A 683 5.54 -14.44 -0.57
CA ARG A 683 5.39 -15.50 0.44
C ARG A 683 3.93 -15.74 0.82
N GLU A 684 3.10 -14.73 0.96
CA GLU A 684 1.66 -14.87 1.16
C GLU A 684 0.96 -15.53 -0.04
N TRP A 685 1.31 -15.14 -1.27
CA TRP A 685 0.79 -15.81 -2.46
C TRP A 685 1.20 -17.27 -2.49
N VAL A 686 2.50 -17.60 -2.34
CA VAL A 686 2.96 -18.99 -2.34
C VAL A 686 2.30 -19.79 -1.21
N ALA A 687 2.25 -19.25 0.01
CA ALA A 687 1.64 -19.95 1.14
C ALA A 687 0.15 -20.20 0.92
N ARG A 688 -0.63 -19.17 0.53
CA ARG A 688 -2.06 -19.31 0.22
C ARG A 688 -2.30 -20.25 -0.96
N LYS A 689 -1.41 -20.27 -1.96
CA LYS A 689 -1.53 -21.17 -3.11
C LYS A 689 -1.38 -22.64 -2.68
N VAL A 690 -0.48 -22.99 -1.76
CA VAL A 690 -0.46 -24.36 -1.22
C VAL A 690 -1.73 -24.66 -0.41
N VAL A 691 -2.24 -23.71 0.38
CA VAL A 691 -3.49 -23.90 1.13
C VAL A 691 -4.67 -24.17 0.20
N GLU A 692 -4.72 -23.53 -0.98
CA GLU A 692 -5.67 -23.84 -2.05
C GLU A 692 -5.48 -25.26 -2.61
N LEU A 693 -4.25 -25.63 -2.99
CA LEU A 693 -3.94 -26.98 -3.52
C LEU A 693 -4.26 -28.09 -2.50
N MET A 694 -4.15 -27.79 -1.19
CA MET A 694 -4.57 -28.70 -0.10
C MET A 694 -6.10 -28.86 0.03
N GLY A 695 -6.91 -28.06 -0.67
CA GLY A 695 -8.37 -27.97 -0.45
C GLY A 695 -8.74 -27.32 0.89
N ALA A 696 -7.80 -26.62 1.52
CA ALA A 696 -7.90 -26.15 2.89
C ALA A 696 -8.26 -24.66 2.99
N ARG A 697 -8.33 -24.14 4.22
CA ARG A 697 -8.57 -22.72 4.52
C ARG A 697 -7.59 -22.22 5.58
N GLU A 698 -7.09 -21.02 5.36
CA GLU A 698 -6.29 -20.23 6.32
C GLU A 698 -7.10 -19.98 7.61
N LEU A 699 -6.48 -20.25 8.75
CA LEU A 699 -7.01 -19.95 10.09
C LEU A 699 -6.17 -18.91 10.84
N GLU A 700 -4.86 -18.89 10.59
CA GLU A 700 -3.88 -18.04 11.26
C GLU A 700 -2.70 -17.83 10.31
N LEU A 701 -2.19 -16.60 10.22
CA LEU A 701 -1.00 -16.24 9.46
C LEU A 701 0.02 -15.63 10.43
N VAL A 702 1.22 -16.22 10.49
CA VAL A 702 2.36 -15.72 11.24
C VAL A 702 3.38 -15.15 10.27
N HIS A 703 3.76 -13.89 10.45
CA HIS A 703 4.48 -13.14 9.42
C HIS A 703 5.57 -12.21 10.00
N ASN A 704 6.85 -12.42 9.65
CA ASN A 704 8.02 -11.74 10.26
C ASN A 704 9.16 -11.43 9.26
N HIS A 705 9.95 -10.37 9.49
CA HIS A 705 11.23 -10.16 8.78
C HIS A 705 12.41 -10.75 9.55
N HIS A 706 13.44 -11.20 8.82
CA HIS A 706 14.72 -11.67 9.40
C HIS A 706 15.99 -11.07 8.76
N ASN A 707 15.85 -10.25 7.72
CA ASN A 707 16.93 -9.57 6.99
C ASN A 707 16.46 -8.14 6.69
N PHE A 708 16.57 -7.25 7.67
CA PHE A 708 15.96 -5.91 7.66
C PHE A 708 16.59 -5.01 8.74
N ALA A 709 16.23 -3.72 8.78
CA ALA A 709 16.57 -2.85 9.91
C ALA A 709 15.38 -1.97 10.33
N TRP A 710 15.30 -1.67 11.63
CA TRP A 710 14.20 -0.92 12.24
C TRP A 710 14.74 0.24 13.08
N LYS A 711 13.97 1.32 13.21
CA LYS A 711 14.18 2.35 14.24
C LYS A 711 13.49 1.87 15.51
N GLU A 712 14.25 1.68 16.58
CA GLU A 712 13.75 1.12 17.83
C GLU A 712 14.32 1.87 19.03
N VAL A 713 13.54 1.97 20.11
CA VAL A 713 13.98 2.63 21.35
C VAL A 713 14.52 1.58 22.32
N HIS A 714 15.83 1.60 22.57
CA HIS A 714 16.51 0.73 23.53
C HIS A 714 17.25 1.58 24.55
N GLY A 715 17.15 1.25 25.84
CA GLY A 715 17.74 2.05 26.93
C GLY A 715 17.15 3.47 27.14
N GLY A 716 16.25 3.92 26.26
CA GLY A 716 15.74 5.28 26.18
C GLY A 716 16.22 6.06 24.94
N GLU A 717 17.07 5.46 24.11
CA GLU A 717 17.67 6.06 22.91
C GLU A 717 17.07 5.45 21.64
N GLU A 718 16.85 6.26 20.59
CA GLU A 718 16.51 5.73 19.25
C GLU A 718 17.77 5.19 18.58
N LEU A 719 17.77 3.89 18.26
CA LEU A 719 18.84 3.21 17.55
C LEU A 719 18.30 2.58 16.25
N LEU A 720 19.17 2.48 15.25
CA LEU A 720 18.90 1.72 14.04
C LEU A 720 19.36 0.28 14.25
N VAL A 721 18.41 -0.61 14.53
CA VAL A 721 18.65 -2.04 14.81
C VAL A 721 18.61 -2.81 13.50
N VAL A 722 19.79 -3.16 12.98
CA VAL A 722 19.99 -4.06 11.85
C VAL A 722 19.96 -5.50 12.35
N ARG A 723 19.13 -6.35 11.72
CA ARG A 723 19.10 -7.80 11.98
C ARG A 723 19.39 -8.59 10.71
N LYS A 724 20.32 -9.54 10.81
CA LYS A 724 20.76 -10.39 9.71
C LYS A 724 20.58 -11.85 10.06
N GLY A 725 19.63 -12.53 9.43
CA GLY A 725 19.16 -13.82 9.89
C GLY A 725 18.71 -13.79 11.35
N ALA A 726 18.01 -12.73 11.77
CA ALA A 726 17.45 -12.61 13.11
C ALA A 726 16.12 -11.84 13.07
N THR A 727 15.13 -12.30 13.81
CA THR A 727 13.75 -11.77 13.79
C THR A 727 13.46 -10.96 15.06
N PRO A 728 12.67 -9.86 15.00
CA PRO A 728 12.20 -9.18 16.21
C PRO A 728 11.29 -10.10 17.04
N ALA A 729 11.50 -10.09 18.35
CA ALA A 729 10.83 -10.91 19.34
C ALA A 729 10.49 -10.08 20.59
N PHE A 730 9.77 -8.96 20.39
CA PHE A 730 9.23 -8.17 21.49
C PHE A 730 8.20 -9.03 22.28
N PRO A 731 7.99 -8.77 23.59
CA PRO A 731 7.07 -9.56 24.41
C PRO A 731 5.66 -9.69 23.80
N GLY A 732 5.24 -10.91 23.52
CA GLY A 732 3.96 -11.25 22.88
C GLY A 732 3.96 -11.29 21.35
N GLN A 733 5.02 -10.82 20.68
CA GLN A 733 5.15 -10.85 19.21
C GLN A 733 5.35 -12.29 18.70
N LEU A 734 4.55 -12.71 17.71
CA LEU A 734 4.72 -13.98 17.02
C LEU A 734 5.77 -13.91 15.90
N GLY A 735 6.41 -15.05 15.61
CA GLY A 735 7.29 -15.22 14.45
C GLY A 735 7.42 -16.68 14.01
N PHE A 736 7.66 -16.89 12.72
CA PHE A 736 7.99 -18.19 12.14
C PHE A 736 9.52 -18.31 11.98
N VAL A 737 10.06 -19.46 12.40
CA VAL A 737 11.49 -19.80 12.37
C VAL A 737 11.66 -21.12 11.64
N GLY A 738 12.48 -21.10 10.57
CA GLY A 738 12.61 -22.21 9.63
C GLY A 738 13.64 -23.26 10.04
N GLY A 739 13.36 -24.53 9.74
CA GLY A 739 14.36 -25.60 9.82
C GLY A 739 15.40 -25.51 8.70
N SER A 740 16.29 -26.52 8.63
CA SER A 740 16.88 -26.92 7.36
C SER A 740 15.93 -27.84 6.59
N MET A 741 16.22 -28.15 5.32
CA MET A 741 15.50 -29.17 4.53
C MET A 741 15.23 -30.43 5.37
N GLY A 742 13.96 -30.75 5.66
CA GLY A 742 13.56 -31.93 6.44
C GLY A 742 13.89 -31.91 7.95
N ASP A 743 14.24 -30.76 8.52
CA ASP A 743 14.33 -30.52 9.98
C ASP A 743 13.07 -29.81 10.49
N ASP A 744 12.85 -29.82 11.80
CA ASP A 744 11.66 -29.17 12.37
C ASP A 744 11.75 -27.64 12.26
N ALA A 745 10.58 -27.01 12.15
CA ALA A 745 10.40 -25.56 12.20
C ALA A 745 9.52 -25.20 13.42
N VAL A 746 9.43 -23.92 13.79
CA VAL A 746 8.60 -23.50 14.93
C VAL A 746 7.83 -22.20 14.68
N ILE A 747 6.65 -22.11 15.30
CA ILE A 747 6.03 -20.83 15.63
C ILE A 747 6.48 -20.46 17.05
N ILE A 748 7.04 -19.27 17.21
CA ILE A 748 7.53 -18.73 18.48
C ILE A 748 6.82 -17.43 18.85
N ARG A 749 6.93 -17.08 20.12
CA ARG A 749 6.47 -15.81 20.70
C ARG A 749 7.63 -15.18 21.48
N GLY A 750 7.82 -13.86 21.40
CA GLY A 750 8.71 -13.15 22.33
C GLY A 750 8.20 -13.32 23.75
N ALA A 751 9.04 -13.81 24.68
CA ALA A 751 8.58 -14.25 25.99
C ALA A 751 7.91 -13.13 26.81
N THR A 752 6.92 -13.48 27.62
CA THR A 752 6.08 -12.56 28.39
C THR A 752 6.23 -12.76 29.91
N PRO A 753 7.42 -12.46 30.50
CA PRO A 753 7.66 -12.66 31.93
C PRO A 753 6.65 -11.88 32.78
N THR A 754 5.81 -12.60 33.50
CA THR A 754 4.78 -12.08 34.41
C THR A 754 5.31 -11.96 35.84
N GLY A 755 4.82 -10.94 36.57
CA GLY A 755 5.28 -10.65 37.93
C GLY A 755 6.65 -9.95 38.01
N SER A 756 7.17 -9.89 39.23
CA SER A 756 8.43 -9.24 39.62
C SER A 756 9.32 -10.21 40.40
N GLY A 757 10.64 -10.13 40.21
CA GLY A 757 11.61 -10.99 40.88
C GLY A 757 12.63 -11.61 39.91
N ALA A 758 13.78 -12.02 40.47
CA ALA A 758 15.02 -12.27 39.74
C ALA A 758 14.90 -13.15 38.48
N ALA A 759 14.03 -14.16 38.46
CA ALA A 759 13.81 -14.99 37.26
C ALA A 759 13.14 -14.22 36.11
N ALA A 760 12.09 -13.45 36.42
CA ALA A 760 11.42 -12.58 35.44
C ALA A 760 12.35 -11.46 34.98
N ASP A 761 13.13 -10.89 35.90
CA ASP A 761 14.08 -9.81 35.59
C ASP A 761 15.25 -10.32 34.73
N THR A 762 15.77 -11.52 34.98
CA THR A 762 16.77 -12.21 34.12
C THR A 762 16.25 -12.40 32.69
N VAL A 763 14.98 -12.74 32.49
CA VAL A 763 14.37 -12.83 31.15
C VAL A 763 14.31 -11.44 30.49
N ARG A 764 13.87 -10.41 31.21
CA ARG A 764 13.83 -9.03 30.70
C ARG A 764 15.22 -8.52 30.32
N ASP A 765 16.25 -8.84 31.10
CA ASP A 765 17.63 -8.46 30.81
C ASP A 765 18.20 -9.21 29.61
N ALA A 766 17.95 -10.53 29.49
CA ALA A 766 18.33 -11.29 28.30
C ALA A 766 17.62 -10.76 27.04
N GLN A 767 16.35 -10.39 27.12
CA GLN A 767 15.60 -9.78 26.02
C GLN A 767 16.13 -8.40 25.63
N ARG A 768 16.46 -7.54 26.61
CA ARG A 768 17.12 -6.24 26.36
C ARG A 768 18.49 -6.41 25.72
N ALA A 769 19.31 -7.32 26.25
CA ALA A 769 20.64 -7.63 25.71
C ALA A 769 20.58 -8.21 24.28
N ALA A 770 19.52 -8.97 23.95
CA ALA A 770 19.23 -9.42 22.59
C ALA A 770 18.65 -8.33 21.66
N LEU A 771 18.49 -7.08 22.13
CA LEU A 771 17.79 -6.00 21.42
C LEU A 771 16.40 -6.45 20.94
N HIS A 772 15.67 -7.17 21.82
CA HIS A 772 14.39 -7.82 21.52
C HIS A 772 14.40 -8.61 20.21
N SER A 773 15.42 -9.46 20.02
CA SER A 773 15.62 -10.28 18.83
C SER A 773 15.72 -11.77 19.15
N THR A 774 15.57 -12.60 18.12
CA THR A 774 15.73 -14.05 18.18
C THR A 774 16.25 -14.62 16.86
N VAL A 775 16.55 -15.91 16.85
CA VAL A 775 16.95 -16.73 15.69
C VAL A 775 15.96 -16.63 14.52
N HIS A 776 16.43 -16.87 13.29
CA HIS A 776 15.56 -17.01 12.11
C HIS A 776 15.46 -18.45 11.57
N GLY A 777 16.41 -19.32 11.94
CA GLY A 777 16.37 -20.73 11.58
C GLY A 777 17.50 -21.53 12.22
N ALA A 778 17.88 -22.69 11.65
CA ALA A 778 18.87 -23.57 12.27
C ALA A 778 20.34 -23.12 12.10
N GLY A 779 20.67 -22.34 11.07
CA GLY A 779 22.04 -21.86 10.82
C GLY A 779 23.02 -22.91 10.29
N ARG A 780 23.99 -22.48 9.47
CA ARG A 780 24.88 -23.39 8.72
C ARG A 780 26.14 -23.80 9.48
N VAL A 781 26.54 -25.06 9.31
CA VAL A 781 27.84 -25.61 9.72
C VAL A 781 28.74 -26.00 8.54
N LEU A 782 28.19 -26.11 7.33
CA LEU A 782 28.98 -26.30 6.10
C LEU A 782 28.68 -25.21 5.06
N SER A 783 29.71 -24.69 4.40
CA SER A 783 29.53 -23.87 3.20
C SER A 783 28.96 -24.70 2.05
N ARG A 784 28.25 -24.07 1.10
CA ARG A 784 27.60 -24.78 -0.02
C ARG A 784 28.57 -25.66 -0.82
N THR A 785 29.78 -25.14 -1.09
CA THR A 785 30.86 -25.87 -1.78
C THR A 785 31.54 -26.94 -0.90
N ALA A 786 31.51 -26.82 0.43
CA ALA A 786 31.96 -27.90 1.31
C ALA A 786 30.95 -29.05 1.33
N ALA A 787 29.65 -28.75 1.36
CA ALA A 787 28.58 -29.75 1.37
C ALA A 787 28.45 -30.49 0.03
N ALA A 788 28.20 -29.80 -1.09
CA ALA A 788 28.00 -30.41 -2.41
C ALA A 788 29.30 -30.68 -3.22
N GLY A 789 30.43 -30.10 -2.81
CA GLY A 789 31.70 -30.20 -3.54
C GLY A 789 31.82 -29.23 -4.71
N LYS A 790 32.63 -29.60 -5.71
CA LYS A 790 32.88 -28.82 -6.93
C LYS A 790 32.82 -29.72 -8.16
N ARG A 791 31.98 -29.39 -9.13
CA ARG A 791 31.89 -30.06 -10.45
C ARG A 791 32.32 -29.12 -11.57
N ASP A 792 32.77 -29.71 -12.68
CA ASP A 792 33.00 -29.05 -13.95
C ASP A 792 31.67 -28.95 -14.71
N ARG A 793 31.22 -27.73 -14.99
CA ARG A 793 29.89 -27.47 -15.57
C ARG A 793 29.74 -27.89 -17.03
N LYS A 794 30.84 -27.98 -17.80
CA LYS A 794 30.79 -28.32 -19.23
C LYS A 794 30.91 -29.81 -19.49
N THR A 795 31.42 -30.58 -18.52
CA THR A 795 31.68 -32.02 -18.65
C THR A 795 31.00 -32.87 -17.59
N GLY A 796 30.32 -32.27 -16.62
CA GLY A 796 29.74 -32.93 -15.45
C GLY A 796 30.78 -33.48 -14.45
N ARG A 797 32.07 -33.46 -14.79
CA ARG A 797 33.14 -34.14 -14.06
C ARG A 797 33.32 -33.56 -12.66
N ILE A 798 33.30 -34.42 -11.64
CA ILE A 798 33.60 -34.00 -10.26
C ILE A 798 35.07 -33.55 -10.19
N LEU A 799 35.29 -32.30 -9.76
CA LEU A 799 36.62 -31.70 -9.55
C LEU A 799 37.06 -31.81 -8.09
N LYS A 800 36.10 -31.83 -7.16
CA LYS A 800 36.30 -32.17 -5.74
C LYS A 800 34.97 -32.73 -5.19
N PRO A 801 34.96 -33.88 -4.48
CA PRO A 801 33.75 -34.37 -3.83
C PRO A 801 33.28 -33.41 -2.72
N GLY A 802 31.99 -33.49 -2.38
CA GLY A 802 31.41 -32.83 -1.22
C GLY A 802 31.54 -33.66 0.05
N ALA A 803 31.27 -33.04 1.21
CA ALA A 803 31.16 -33.70 2.50
C ALA A 803 29.78 -34.36 2.72
N VAL A 804 28.77 -34.01 1.91
CA VAL A 804 27.44 -34.61 1.92
C VAL A 804 27.23 -35.43 0.65
N THR A 805 26.71 -36.65 0.80
CA THR A 805 26.31 -37.52 -0.32
C THR A 805 24.80 -37.51 -0.52
N GLN A 806 24.34 -37.92 -1.71
CA GLN A 806 22.92 -38.15 -1.97
C GLN A 806 22.33 -39.18 -1.00
N GLU A 807 23.06 -40.26 -0.73
CA GLU A 807 22.65 -41.33 0.20
C GLU A 807 22.44 -40.81 1.64
N MET A 808 23.27 -39.89 2.12
CA MET A 808 23.07 -39.22 3.42
C MET A 808 21.78 -38.39 3.40
N MET A 809 21.57 -37.57 2.37
CA MET A 809 20.39 -36.71 2.26
C MET A 809 19.10 -37.54 2.15
N ASP A 810 19.05 -38.52 1.25
CA ASP A 810 17.91 -39.42 1.09
C ASP A 810 17.70 -40.29 2.34
N GLY A 811 18.78 -40.63 3.06
CA GLY A 811 18.73 -41.33 4.35
C GLY A 811 17.96 -40.53 5.38
N TRP A 812 18.30 -39.26 5.57
CA TRP A 812 17.58 -38.35 6.46
C TRP A 812 16.10 -38.18 6.07
N MET A 813 15.81 -38.02 4.76
CA MET A 813 14.42 -37.90 4.30
C MET A 813 13.62 -39.19 4.56
N ARG A 814 14.22 -40.37 4.41
CA ARG A 814 13.58 -41.65 4.76
C ARG A 814 13.35 -41.78 6.27
N GLU A 815 14.36 -41.46 7.08
CA GLU A 815 14.29 -41.55 8.55
C GLU A 815 13.23 -40.62 9.14
N ARG A 816 13.15 -39.39 8.64
CA ARG A 816 12.16 -38.37 9.06
C ARG A 816 10.82 -38.49 8.32
N GLY A 817 10.69 -39.44 7.39
CA GLY A 817 9.49 -39.68 6.59
C GLY A 817 9.17 -38.66 5.48
N VAL A 818 9.96 -37.58 5.39
CA VAL A 818 9.74 -36.38 4.57
C VAL A 818 9.69 -36.67 3.07
N ILE A 819 8.72 -36.05 2.40
CA ILE A 819 8.56 -36.10 0.94
C ILE A 819 9.27 -34.88 0.33
N LEU A 820 10.51 -35.09 -0.12
CA LEU A 820 11.29 -34.08 -0.82
C LEU A 820 10.90 -34.00 -2.31
N ARG A 821 10.90 -32.79 -2.86
CA ARG A 821 10.90 -32.51 -4.31
C ARG A 821 11.93 -31.44 -4.64
N GLY A 822 12.74 -31.72 -5.66
CA GLY A 822 13.97 -30.96 -5.92
C GLY A 822 14.99 -31.16 -4.80
N GLY A 823 15.62 -30.06 -4.37
CA GLY A 823 16.69 -30.08 -3.37
C GLY A 823 18.09 -30.28 -3.98
N GLY A 824 19.09 -29.85 -3.23
CA GLY A 824 20.51 -29.99 -3.56
C GLY A 824 21.34 -30.33 -2.32
N LEU A 825 22.45 -31.03 -2.53
CA LEU A 825 23.34 -31.49 -1.44
C LEU A 825 23.92 -30.34 -0.61
N ASP A 826 23.95 -29.12 -1.15
CA ASP A 826 24.38 -27.92 -0.46
C ASP A 826 23.33 -27.33 0.49
N GLU A 827 22.08 -27.80 0.44
CA GLU A 827 21.00 -27.44 1.36
C GLU A 827 20.48 -28.62 2.19
N SER A 828 21.13 -29.78 2.08
CA SER A 828 20.89 -30.95 2.93
C SER A 828 20.98 -30.59 4.42
N PRO A 829 20.17 -31.22 5.31
CA PRO A 829 20.20 -30.97 6.75
C PRO A 829 21.60 -31.14 7.36
N HIS A 830 22.43 -32.05 6.82
CA HIS A 830 23.83 -32.23 7.21
C HIS A 830 24.71 -30.97 7.08
N ALA A 831 24.26 -29.93 6.36
CA ALA A 831 24.94 -28.65 6.26
C ALA A 831 24.53 -27.63 7.34
N TYR A 832 23.61 -27.99 8.25
CA TYR A 832 22.99 -27.12 9.26
C TYR A 832 23.06 -27.70 10.68
N ARG A 833 23.03 -26.83 11.70
CA ARG A 833 22.76 -27.25 13.10
C ARG A 833 21.36 -27.86 13.19
N ARG A 834 20.98 -28.46 14.32
CA ARG A 834 19.58 -28.87 14.57
C ARG A 834 18.82 -27.71 15.20
N LEU A 835 17.60 -27.42 14.74
CA LEU A 835 16.83 -26.30 15.27
C LEU A 835 16.53 -26.42 16.78
N PRO A 836 16.23 -27.60 17.37
CA PRO A 836 16.01 -27.72 18.82
C PRO A 836 17.20 -27.27 19.67
N ASP A 837 18.44 -27.61 19.29
CA ASP A 837 19.66 -27.21 20.01
C ASP A 837 19.85 -25.69 19.96
N VAL A 838 19.54 -25.09 18.82
CA VAL A 838 19.58 -23.63 18.58
C VAL A 838 18.53 -22.91 19.43
N LEU A 839 17.30 -23.40 19.47
CA LEU A 839 16.23 -22.83 20.30
C LEU A 839 16.55 -22.96 21.79
N ALA A 840 17.10 -24.09 22.24
CA ALA A 840 17.57 -24.29 23.61
C ALA A 840 18.73 -23.32 23.97
N ALA A 841 19.64 -23.07 23.04
CA ALA A 841 20.76 -22.14 23.23
C ALA A 841 20.36 -20.65 23.19
N GLN A 842 19.27 -20.31 22.49
CA GLN A 842 18.60 -19.01 22.55
C GLN A 842 17.88 -18.84 23.90
N GLY A 843 17.20 -19.89 24.35
CA GLY A 843 16.63 -20.00 25.69
C GLY A 843 15.43 -19.07 25.94
N SER A 844 15.26 -18.68 27.20
CA SER A 844 14.03 -18.07 27.74
C SER A 844 13.70 -16.65 27.26
N THR A 845 14.35 -16.12 26.22
CA THR A 845 13.92 -14.87 25.56
C THR A 845 12.67 -15.06 24.72
N ILE A 846 12.36 -16.30 24.34
CA ILE A 846 11.21 -16.71 23.54
C ILE A 846 10.45 -17.88 24.19
N GLU A 847 9.19 -18.03 23.79
CA GLU A 847 8.30 -19.16 24.07
C GLU A 847 8.04 -19.89 22.74
N ILE A 848 8.11 -21.23 22.71
CA ILE A 848 7.66 -22.01 21.54
C ILE A 848 6.15 -22.17 21.64
N VAL A 849 5.42 -21.81 20.58
CA VAL A 849 3.96 -21.89 20.51
C VAL A 849 3.53 -23.19 19.82
N HIS A 850 4.18 -23.53 18.70
CA HIS A 850 3.94 -24.76 17.94
C HIS A 850 5.26 -25.33 17.38
N THR A 851 5.40 -26.65 17.39
CA THR A 851 6.54 -27.38 16.81
C THR A 851 6.13 -28.09 15.53
N LEU A 852 6.59 -27.56 14.40
CA LEU A 852 6.15 -27.91 13.06
C LEU A 852 7.07 -28.99 12.46
N HIS A 853 6.54 -30.20 12.34
CA HIS A 853 7.24 -31.37 11.81
C HIS A 853 7.00 -31.47 10.29
N PRO A 854 8.03 -31.45 9.44
CA PRO A 854 7.86 -31.42 7.99
C PRO A 854 7.32 -32.73 7.45
N LEU A 855 6.36 -32.63 6.52
CA LEU A 855 5.77 -33.74 5.77
C LEU A 855 6.19 -33.69 4.30
N ILE A 856 6.15 -32.49 3.72
CA ILE A 856 6.56 -32.17 2.35
C ILE A 856 7.59 -31.03 2.40
N VAL A 857 8.61 -31.12 1.56
CA VAL A 857 9.60 -30.05 1.32
C VAL A 857 9.79 -29.90 -0.19
N VAL A 858 9.55 -28.71 -0.74
CA VAL A 858 9.74 -28.43 -2.17
C VAL A 858 10.75 -27.30 -2.36
N MET A 859 11.79 -27.55 -3.15
CA MET A 859 12.95 -26.66 -3.35
C MET A 859 13.46 -26.71 -4.80
N ALA A 860 14.37 -25.80 -5.17
CA ALA A 860 15.10 -25.88 -6.44
C ALA A 860 15.88 -27.20 -6.57
N GLY A 861 15.92 -27.77 -7.77
CA GLY A 861 16.71 -28.97 -8.06
C GLY A 861 18.19 -28.68 -8.27
N ALA A 862 19.05 -29.66 -7.98
CA ALA A 862 20.51 -29.55 -8.11
C ALA A 862 21.03 -29.18 -9.52
N ASP A 863 20.23 -29.45 -10.57
CA ASP A 863 20.57 -29.20 -11.98
C ASP A 863 19.78 -28.03 -12.61
N GLU A 864 19.13 -27.16 -11.82
CA GLU A 864 18.50 -25.94 -12.37
C GLU A 864 19.51 -24.85 -12.73
N PHE A 865 19.41 -24.35 -13.96
CA PHE A 865 20.25 -23.30 -14.56
C PHE A 865 20.36 -22.03 -13.69
N ASP A 866 21.60 -21.60 -13.44
CA ASP A 866 21.94 -20.42 -12.63
C ASP A 866 22.62 -19.34 -13.50
N PRO A 867 21.91 -18.29 -13.92
CA PRO A 867 22.44 -17.25 -14.82
C PRO A 867 23.49 -16.31 -14.19
N TYR A 868 23.98 -16.61 -12.99
CA TYR A 868 25.13 -15.96 -12.36
C TYR A 868 26.33 -16.89 -12.15
N LYS A 869 26.19 -18.17 -12.50
CA LYS A 869 27.23 -19.20 -12.38
C LYS A 869 27.49 -19.97 -13.69
N ASP A 870 26.51 -20.01 -14.60
CA ASP A 870 26.51 -20.75 -15.86
C ASP A 870 26.52 -19.81 -17.08
#